data_AF-A0AA39P7A8-F1
#
_entry.id   AF-A0AA39P7A8-F1
#
_cell.length_a   1.000
_cell.length_b   1.000
_cell.length_c   1.000
_cell.angle_alpha   90.00
_cell.angle_beta   90.00
_cell.angle_gamma   90.00
#
_symmetry.space_group_name_H-M   'P 1'
#
loop_
_entity.id
_entity.type
_entity.pdbx_description
1 polymer ?
#
loop_
_entity_poly.entity_id
_entity_poly.type
_entity_poly.pdbx_seq_one_letter_code
_entity_poly.pdbx_strand_id
1 'polypeptide(L)'
;MTFGAYPHSSGHSSDGGDSISTATAGFDWRKKLTEGVLGHSYSVLPQTTLPAPKRSLRPSRVIVCSGLVILSILGFFYVHAILPDSRSYPTFSWTPIHHNHDSPSEELAPQSSLLSDLDTWQAKYSPSSLCTPTNRPGKPHLITVKSNSYDSFTFHGDTARKSFSLLPVTPIPAHCLEDYFLGKVCPGPDAERTDNRTSTAVPMDIVWSWRFLKPNMGLAMPLQNPNFIGITMSSNIPYVLHSPPSVMAVGNFYLLTSDTPAPSTDESLPQLRYGQIPQWLSASDWNDGNISLSIRHHSQFFSPGAYAGPIFNSFAIESQLGNLCGVSENFIYMNDDFFFGGPVYPEDFYTPLYGPVLRFQYDIAVTPHNPSHASGDGEWRPLDYSSHLLSKRFGFRPRLYIVHAHKSISLPIMHEMAAGMWVQEFEATAHRPFRGMNGHPTATDKSPKPVQDGDDVHPGFLFSNYLIDRAREALLWSWIVGRIGGNGTPSDNDDEDEDEDEDLWIPDLHGRRAWQELGGDWNSTTLRVQQPIRETLDQDRVEDAVHSTREDGMQSQYKFSSQDGCPLQYTTPNLPGSPPRLATNPHYKGHPPRPAPQCEIEWAECFEKEGMPFESTNDMFIHIAFEKVRCGDCIIRALLSASGPLGISEFLPPPDRKLFVSDSLANYVPTAAPPHLPLGSDYRDIDFSLDSVMGPWLAEVSIRRGLEAVVSVREWTMMVIQRYRYVAGELGTRFASITTVGAARSQLNGLRDNPDLKLVCINDDVEKPSSVDEVNKLLHKWFDEKWPLPAGWEA
;
A
#
# COMPACT_ATOMS: atom_id res chain seq x y z
N MET A 1 23.89 -34.66 -4.09
CA MET A 1 24.96 -35.43 -4.75
C MET A 1 25.99 -34.43 -5.27
N THR A 2 27.20 -34.46 -4.72
CA THR A 2 28.54 -34.38 -5.39
C THR A 2 28.67 -33.68 -6.75
N PHE A 3 29.69 -32.92 -7.12
CA PHE A 3 31.05 -32.62 -6.60
C PHE A 3 31.59 -31.44 -7.46
N GLY A 4 32.56 -30.66 -6.95
CA GLY A 4 33.36 -29.75 -7.79
C GLY A 4 34.28 -28.83 -7.00
N ALA A 5 35.44 -29.33 -6.59
CA ALA A 5 36.53 -28.58 -5.95
C ALA A 5 37.75 -28.48 -6.90
N TYR A 6 38.60 -27.45 -6.70
CA TYR A 6 40.06 -27.31 -6.97
C TYR A 6 40.42 -25.87 -7.46
N PRO A 7 41.67 -25.35 -7.30
CA PRO A 7 42.45 -25.18 -6.07
C PRO A 7 43.08 -23.77 -5.87
N HIS A 8 43.66 -23.60 -4.68
CA HIS A 8 44.63 -22.61 -4.22
C HIS A 8 45.67 -22.07 -5.24
N SER A 9 46.02 -20.78 -5.07
CA SER A 9 47.43 -20.35 -5.08
C SER A 9 47.66 -19.27 -3.99
N SER A 10 48.84 -19.37 -3.38
CA SER A 10 49.32 -18.65 -2.20
C SER A 10 50.26 -17.50 -2.59
N GLY A 11 50.29 -16.43 -1.79
CA GLY A 11 51.30 -15.37 -1.85
C GLY A 11 51.25 -14.48 -0.60
N HIS A 12 52.26 -14.63 0.26
CA HIS A 12 52.48 -13.92 1.53
C HIS A 12 53.12 -12.52 1.34
N SER A 13 52.72 -11.54 2.15
CA SER A 13 53.53 -10.55 2.95
C SER A 13 52.61 -9.38 3.39
N SER A 14 52.25 -9.22 4.68
CA SER A 14 52.92 -8.48 5.79
C SER A 14 53.20 -7.00 5.43
N ASP A 15 52.79 -5.94 6.15
CA ASP A 15 52.28 -5.72 7.51
C ASP A 15 51.68 -4.30 7.62
N GLY A 16 50.83 -4.09 8.64
CA GLY A 16 50.47 -2.83 9.31
C GLY A 16 49.51 -1.85 8.59
N GLY A 17 48.44 -1.31 9.15
CA GLY A 17 47.85 -1.31 10.49
C GLY A 17 46.65 -0.34 10.46
N ASP A 18 45.80 -0.42 11.49
CA ASP A 18 44.61 0.39 11.81
C ASP A 18 43.28 0.03 11.10
N SER A 19 42.63 -1.03 11.62
CA SER A 19 41.20 -1.29 11.42
C SER A 19 40.38 -0.77 12.59
N ILE A 20 39.44 0.14 12.27
CA ILE A 20 38.34 0.57 13.13
C ILE A 20 37.27 -0.54 13.12
N SER A 21 36.94 -1.03 14.30
CA SER A 21 36.02 -2.15 14.55
C SER A 21 34.56 -1.74 14.32
N THR A 22 33.94 -2.23 13.24
CA THR A 22 32.48 -2.38 13.10
C THR A 22 32.07 -3.75 13.65
N ALA A 23 31.48 -3.78 14.85
CA ALA A 23 30.98 -5.01 15.45
C ALA A 23 29.54 -5.30 14.97
N THR A 24 29.43 -6.15 13.95
CA THR A 24 28.25 -7.00 13.72
C THR A 24 28.30 -8.17 14.69
N ALA A 25 27.41 -8.20 15.69
CA ALA A 25 27.28 -9.32 16.61
C ALA A 25 25.96 -10.07 16.33
N GLY A 26 26.01 -11.03 15.40
CA GLY A 26 25.17 -12.21 15.49
C GLY A 26 25.83 -13.18 16.47
N PHE A 27 25.13 -13.61 17.52
CA PHE A 27 25.63 -14.65 18.41
C PHE A 27 24.60 -15.76 18.64
N ASP A 28 24.98 -16.92 18.10
CA ASP A 28 24.40 -18.25 18.19
C ASP A 28 24.77 -18.89 19.55
N TRP A 29 23.78 -19.39 20.30
CA TRP A 29 23.96 -20.00 21.62
C TRP A 29 23.74 -21.52 21.57
N ARG A 30 24.71 -22.32 21.11
CA ARG A 30 24.74 -23.77 21.41
C ARG A 30 26.16 -24.30 21.61
N LYS A 31 26.66 -24.21 22.86
CA LYS A 31 27.49 -25.22 23.57
C LYS A 31 28.38 -24.57 24.65
N LYS A 32 28.09 -24.86 25.92
CA LYS A 32 28.96 -25.60 26.88
C LYS A 32 28.52 -25.33 28.32
N LEU A 33 28.05 -26.38 28.99
CA LEU A 33 28.44 -26.71 30.36
C LEU A 33 27.95 -28.13 30.67
N THR A 34 28.88 -29.08 30.56
CA THR A 34 28.81 -30.41 31.17
C THR A 34 29.78 -30.39 32.34
N GLU A 35 29.31 -30.66 33.56
CA GLU A 35 29.90 -31.57 34.56
C GLU A 35 29.08 -31.48 35.86
N GLY A 36 28.61 -32.62 36.39
CA GLY A 36 27.85 -32.63 37.64
C GLY A 36 26.99 -33.86 38.01
N VAL A 37 27.51 -35.08 37.84
CA VAL A 37 27.37 -36.20 38.83
C VAL A 37 26.03 -36.97 38.98
N LEU A 38 26.16 -38.32 38.82
CA LEU A 38 25.30 -39.48 39.19
C LEU A 38 24.03 -39.74 38.35
N GLY A 39 23.73 -40.94 37.82
CA GLY A 39 24.37 -42.26 37.92
C GLY A 39 23.49 -43.33 37.25
N HIS A 40 24.14 -44.44 36.88
CA HIS A 40 23.61 -45.75 36.46
C HIS A 40 23.28 -46.03 34.98
N SER A 41 24.33 -46.57 34.34
CA SER A 41 24.43 -47.58 33.29
C SER A 41 23.26 -48.58 33.17
N TYR A 42 22.93 -48.98 31.94
CA TYR A 42 23.19 -50.33 31.42
C TYR A 42 23.14 -50.34 29.88
N SER A 43 24.13 -51.00 29.28
CA SER A 43 24.27 -51.28 27.86
C SER A 43 24.38 -52.79 27.68
N VAL A 44 23.56 -53.43 26.83
CA VAL A 44 23.87 -54.73 26.20
C VAL A 44 23.15 -54.85 24.84
N LEU A 45 23.93 -54.93 23.75
CA LEU A 45 23.59 -55.37 22.38
C LEU A 45 23.50 -56.93 22.32
N PRO A 46 23.43 -57.59 21.15
CA PRO A 46 22.41 -57.64 20.09
C PRO A 46 21.97 -59.11 19.82
N GLN A 47 21.02 -59.38 18.91
CA GLN A 47 21.09 -60.61 18.09
C GLN A 47 20.26 -60.55 16.80
N THR A 48 20.92 -61.03 15.75
CA THR A 48 20.62 -61.13 14.32
C THR A 48 19.54 -62.14 13.96
N THR A 49 18.85 -61.97 12.82
CA THR A 49 18.84 -62.94 11.70
C THR A 49 18.11 -62.39 10.46
N LEU A 50 18.78 -62.51 9.31
CA LEU A 50 18.28 -62.45 7.92
C LEU A 50 18.15 -63.91 7.43
N PRO A 51 17.39 -64.28 6.35
CA PRO A 51 17.59 -63.75 4.99
C PRO A 51 16.35 -63.69 4.04
N ALA A 52 16.54 -62.95 2.93
CA ALA A 52 15.76 -62.95 1.67
C ALA A 52 16.02 -64.27 0.85
N PRO A 53 15.51 -64.55 -0.41
CA PRO A 53 15.00 -63.62 -1.44
C PRO A 53 14.00 -64.15 -2.55
N LYS A 54 13.60 -63.22 -3.47
CA LYS A 54 13.52 -63.32 -4.97
C LYS A 54 12.24 -63.77 -5.75
N ARG A 55 12.07 -63.04 -6.90
CA ARG A 55 11.37 -63.27 -8.21
C ARG A 55 9.89 -62.82 -8.32
N SER A 56 9.53 -61.75 -9.06
CA SER A 56 9.52 -61.45 -10.53
C SER A 56 8.39 -62.13 -11.33
N LEU A 57 7.51 -61.35 -11.98
CA LEU A 57 6.98 -61.52 -13.36
C LEU A 57 5.85 -60.48 -13.67
N ARG A 58 5.95 -59.83 -14.84
CA ARG A 58 4.88 -59.12 -15.63
C ARG A 58 4.31 -60.12 -16.69
N PRO A 59 3.37 -59.82 -17.64
CA PRO A 59 2.45 -58.68 -17.92
C PRO A 59 0.97 -59.04 -18.36
N SER A 60 0.17 -58.01 -18.74
CA SER A 60 -0.96 -57.98 -19.74
C SER A 60 -2.32 -58.63 -19.39
N ARG A 61 -3.53 -58.25 -19.88
CA ARG A 61 -4.19 -57.17 -20.68
C ARG A 61 -5.70 -57.54 -20.71
N VAL A 62 -6.65 -56.58 -20.72
CA VAL A 62 -7.93 -56.67 -21.50
C VAL A 62 -8.37 -55.24 -21.89
N ILE A 63 -8.78 -55.07 -23.16
CA ILE A 63 -9.33 -53.89 -23.85
C ILE A 63 -10.76 -54.24 -24.30
N VAL A 64 -11.73 -53.30 -24.24
CA VAL A 64 -12.83 -53.00 -25.22
C VAL A 64 -13.40 -51.60 -24.82
N CYS A 65 -13.20 -50.50 -25.58
CA CYS A 65 -14.04 -49.91 -26.67
C CYS A 65 -15.51 -49.63 -26.23
N SER A 66 -16.26 -48.56 -26.53
CA SER A 66 -16.22 -47.31 -27.32
C SER A 66 -17.44 -46.46 -26.81
N GLY A 67 -17.49 -45.14 -26.89
CA GLY A 67 -17.98 -44.43 -28.08
C GLY A 67 -18.86 -43.21 -27.72
N LEU A 68 -18.51 -42.09 -28.37
CA LEU A 68 -19.06 -40.74 -28.47
C LEU A 68 -20.57 -40.55 -28.77
N VAL A 69 -20.97 -39.26 -28.70
CA VAL A 69 -22.00 -38.52 -29.49
C VAL A 69 -23.34 -38.27 -28.74
N ILE A 70 -24.04 -37.12 -28.75
CA ILE A 70 -23.89 -35.67 -29.01
C ILE A 70 -25.35 -35.13 -29.11
N LEU A 71 -25.61 -33.89 -28.65
CA LEU A 71 -26.66 -32.90 -29.06
C LEU A 71 -28.15 -33.36 -29.19
N SER A 72 -29.22 -32.58 -29.00
CA SER A 72 -29.57 -31.21 -28.58
C SER A 72 -31.11 -31.10 -28.70
N ILE A 73 -31.64 -29.90 -28.40
CA ILE A 73 -32.82 -29.25 -29.03
C ILE A 73 -34.11 -29.17 -28.18
N LEU A 74 -34.26 -27.99 -27.57
CA LEU A 74 -35.36 -27.00 -27.64
C LEU A 74 -36.84 -27.44 -27.64
N GLY A 75 -37.66 -26.70 -26.88
CA GLY A 75 -39.08 -26.57 -27.18
C GLY A 75 -39.96 -25.99 -26.07
N PHE A 76 -40.21 -24.68 -26.16
CA PHE A 76 -41.23 -23.86 -25.47
C PHE A 76 -42.56 -24.57 -25.11
N PHE A 77 -43.16 -24.22 -23.95
CA PHE A 77 -44.59 -23.88 -23.84
C PHE A 77 -44.88 -22.91 -22.69
N TYR A 78 -45.81 -22.01 -22.97
CA TYR A 78 -46.26 -20.82 -22.25
C TYR A 78 -47.68 -21.09 -21.70
N VAL A 79 -48.01 -20.73 -20.45
CA VAL A 79 -49.41 -20.59 -19.97
C VAL A 79 -49.53 -19.50 -18.89
N HIS A 80 -50.23 -18.40 -19.24
CA HIS A 80 -50.92 -17.39 -18.41
C HIS A 80 -52.06 -18.03 -17.57
N ALA A 81 -52.67 -17.52 -16.49
CA ALA A 81 -52.86 -16.23 -15.80
C ALA A 81 -53.42 -16.59 -14.39
N ILE A 82 -53.51 -15.71 -13.36
CA ILE A 82 -54.61 -14.75 -13.09
C ILE A 82 -54.27 -14.02 -11.76
N LEU A 83 -54.40 -12.68 -11.74
CA LEU A 83 -54.39 -11.78 -10.58
C LEU A 83 -55.82 -11.65 -9.96
N PRO A 84 -56.01 -11.08 -8.74
CA PRO A 84 -56.31 -9.63 -8.70
C PRO A 84 -55.82 -8.83 -7.46
N ASP A 85 -55.46 -7.56 -7.74
CA ASP A 85 -55.74 -6.29 -7.02
C ASP A 85 -55.25 -6.03 -5.57
N SER A 86 -54.83 -4.82 -5.14
CA SER A 86 -54.77 -3.48 -5.77
C SER A 86 -54.07 -2.41 -4.89
N ARG A 87 -53.59 -1.33 -5.55
CA ARG A 87 -53.39 0.09 -5.12
C ARG A 87 -52.21 0.43 -4.18
N SER A 88 -51.42 1.50 -4.36
CA SER A 88 -51.53 2.73 -5.20
C SER A 88 -50.22 3.55 -5.16
N TYR A 89 -49.82 4.18 -6.27
CA TYR A 89 -48.81 5.27 -6.36
C TYR A 89 -49.40 6.46 -7.15
N PRO A 90 -49.05 7.72 -6.82
CA PRO A 90 -49.50 8.89 -7.57
C PRO A 90 -48.60 9.20 -8.78
N THR A 91 -49.24 9.64 -9.85
CA THR A 91 -48.69 10.09 -11.12
C THR A 91 -48.29 11.58 -11.05
N PHE A 92 -47.16 11.95 -11.66
CA PHE A 92 -46.84 13.34 -12.03
C PHE A 92 -47.03 13.52 -13.54
N SER A 93 -47.85 14.51 -13.91
CA SER A 93 -48.16 14.90 -15.29
C SER A 93 -47.16 15.92 -15.82
N TRP A 94 -46.61 15.66 -17.00
CA TRP A 94 -45.84 16.64 -17.79
C TRP A 94 -46.77 17.41 -18.73
N THR A 95 -46.70 18.74 -18.72
CA THR A 95 -47.27 19.63 -19.74
C THR A 95 -46.20 20.02 -20.76
N PRO A 96 -46.49 20.01 -22.07
CA PRO A 96 -45.53 20.39 -23.11
C PRO A 96 -45.52 21.91 -23.31
N ILE A 97 -44.33 22.50 -23.43
CA ILE A 97 -44.13 23.90 -23.84
C ILE A 97 -43.69 23.91 -25.32
N HIS A 98 -44.38 24.75 -26.09
CA HIS A 98 -44.24 24.93 -27.53
C HIS A 98 -42.89 25.52 -27.98
N HIS A 99 -42.43 25.05 -29.14
CA HIS A 99 -41.33 25.58 -29.94
C HIS A 99 -41.48 27.06 -30.30
N ASN A 100 -40.37 27.80 -30.23
CA ASN A 100 -40.10 28.92 -31.13
C ASN A 100 -38.75 28.67 -31.82
N HIS A 101 -38.79 28.68 -33.15
CA HIS A 101 -37.65 28.70 -34.05
C HIS A 101 -36.96 30.07 -33.97
N ASP A 102 -35.66 30.09 -33.73
CA ASP A 102 -34.71 31.04 -34.31
C ASP A 102 -33.29 30.46 -34.16
N SER A 103 -32.62 30.18 -35.28
CA SER A 103 -31.20 29.84 -35.33
C SER A 103 -30.36 31.12 -35.19
N PRO A 104 -29.21 31.09 -34.51
CA PRO A 104 -27.96 31.05 -35.29
C PRO A 104 -26.79 30.25 -34.67
N SER A 105 -25.85 29.92 -35.56
CA SER A 105 -24.45 29.48 -35.37
C SER A 105 -24.18 28.17 -34.63
N GLU A 106 -23.80 27.16 -35.41
CA GLU A 106 -22.98 26.02 -35.00
C GLU A 106 -21.64 26.53 -34.43
N GLU A 107 -21.56 26.71 -33.11
CA GLU A 107 -20.35 26.42 -32.37
C GLU A 107 -20.48 24.99 -31.85
N LEU A 108 -19.67 24.08 -32.38
CA LEU A 108 -19.43 22.77 -31.78
C LEU A 108 -19.06 22.98 -30.31
N ALA A 109 -19.99 22.64 -29.40
CA ALA A 109 -19.67 22.52 -27.99
C ALA A 109 -18.48 21.56 -27.82
N PRO A 110 -17.50 21.86 -26.96
CA PRO A 110 -16.33 20.99 -26.81
C PRO A 110 -16.82 19.63 -26.30
N GLN A 111 -16.53 18.57 -27.06
CA GLN A 111 -16.62 17.20 -26.54
C GLN A 111 -15.81 17.17 -25.24
N SER A 112 -16.49 17.06 -24.10
CA SER A 112 -15.89 17.20 -22.77
C SER A 112 -14.70 16.24 -22.62
N SER A 113 -13.51 16.72 -22.27
CA SER A 113 -12.30 15.89 -22.08
C SER A 113 -12.41 14.93 -20.89
N LEU A 114 -11.58 13.88 -20.79
CA LEU A 114 -11.55 13.03 -19.58
C LEU A 114 -11.33 13.86 -18.29
N LEU A 115 -10.55 14.93 -18.42
CA LEU A 115 -10.16 15.82 -17.34
C LEU A 115 -11.34 16.56 -16.70
N SER A 116 -12.37 16.91 -17.47
CA SER A 116 -13.57 17.58 -16.93
C SER A 116 -14.48 16.63 -16.14
N ASP A 117 -14.42 15.32 -16.43
CA ASP A 117 -15.21 14.34 -15.66
C ASP A 117 -14.63 14.13 -14.27
N LEU A 118 -13.32 14.33 -14.11
CA LEU A 118 -12.60 14.06 -12.89
C LEU A 118 -13.08 14.92 -11.71
N ASP A 119 -13.33 16.21 -11.94
CA ASP A 119 -13.87 17.10 -10.90
C ASP A 119 -15.23 16.60 -10.40
N THR A 120 -16.07 16.09 -11.31
CA THR A 120 -17.35 15.49 -10.98
C THR A 120 -17.17 14.21 -10.16
N TRP A 121 -16.18 13.39 -10.50
CA TRP A 121 -15.81 12.18 -9.76
C TRP A 121 -15.30 12.50 -8.35
N GLN A 122 -14.46 13.51 -8.21
CA GLN A 122 -13.96 13.96 -6.91
C GLN A 122 -15.09 14.37 -5.98
N ALA A 123 -16.06 15.13 -6.50
CA ALA A 123 -17.24 15.52 -5.73
C ALA A 123 -18.09 14.29 -5.33
N LYS A 124 -18.34 13.37 -6.27
CA LYS A 124 -19.21 12.21 -6.06
C LYS A 124 -18.63 11.16 -5.11
N TYR A 125 -17.32 10.96 -5.12
CA TYR A 125 -16.64 9.86 -4.42
C TYR A 125 -15.64 10.31 -3.35
N SER A 126 -15.74 11.56 -2.87
CA SER A 126 -14.86 12.06 -1.80
C SER A 126 -14.82 11.13 -0.57
N PRO A 127 -13.75 11.15 0.26
CA PRO A 127 -13.68 10.37 1.51
C PRO A 127 -14.89 10.54 2.43
N SER A 128 -15.57 11.68 2.34
CA SER A 128 -16.81 11.94 3.09
C SER A 128 -17.97 10.99 2.72
N SER A 129 -17.94 10.36 1.55
CA SER A 129 -18.90 9.33 1.13
C SER A 129 -18.84 8.05 2.00
N LEU A 130 -17.70 7.81 2.66
CA LEU A 130 -17.58 6.74 3.66
C LEU A 130 -18.41 7.04 4.92
N CYS A 131 -18.76 8.29 5.18
CA CYS A 131 -19.49 8.68 6.38
C CYS A 131 -20.94 8.20 6.41
N THR A 132 -21.30 7.49 7.47
CA THR A 132 -22.68 7.21 7.89
C THR A 132 -22.98 7.98 9.18
N PRO A 133 -24.26 8.15 9.58
CA PRO A 133 -24.58 8.81 10.85
C PRO A 133 -23.87 8.20 12.08
N THR A 134 -23.55 6.91 12.06
CA THR A 134 -22.81 6.20 13.13
C THR A 134 -21.31 6.45 13.11
N ASN A 135 -20.75 6.69 11.93
CA ASN A 135 -19.30 6.80 11.72
C ASN A 135 -18.85 8.27 11.67
N ARG A 136 -19.77 9.23 11.85
CA ARG A 136 -19.48 10.67 11.91
C ARG A 136 -18.82 11.06 13.25
N PRO A 137 -17.99 12.11 13.24
CA PRO A 137 -17.40 12.62 14.47
C PRO A 137 -18.51 13.18 15.34
N GLY A 138 -18.64 12.65 16.56
CA GLY A 138 -19.55 13.16 17.58
C GLY A 138 -18.75 13.82 18.70
N LYS A 139 -19.36 14.76 19.41
CA LYS A 139 -18.81 15.16 20.72
C LYS A 139 -19.00 14.00 21.70
N PRO A 140 -17.95 13.60 22.43
CA PRO A 140 -18.05 12.51 23.38
C PRO A 140 -19.01 12.88 24.52
N HIS A 141 -19.85 11.93 24.93
CA HIS A 141 -20.70 12.04 26.12
C HIS A 141 -19.95 11.42 27.30
N LEU A 142 -19.17 12.25 27.99
CA LEU A 142 -18.33 11.81 29.11
C LEU A 142 -19.17 11.29 30.28
N ILE A 143 -18.89 10.05 30.69
CA ILE A 143 -19.38 9.44 31.93
C ILE A 143 -18.20 8.98 32.78
N THR A 144 -18.26 9.24 34.08
CA THR A 144 -17.20 8.82 35.01
C THR A 144 -17.64 7.60 35.82
N VAL A 145 -16.88 6.51 35.73
CA VAL A 145 -17.11 5.27 36.50
C VAL A 145 -15.82 4.91 37.24
N LYS A 146 -15.88 4.85 38.58
CA LYS A 146 -14.74 4.46 39.45
C LYS A 146 -13.42 5.18 39.09
N SER A 147 -13.50 6.50 38.91
CA SER A 147 -12.36 7.37 38.57
C SER A 147 -11.79 7.22 37.15
N ASN A 148 -12.49 6.53 36.24
CA ASN A 148 -12.18 6.50 34.81
C ASN A 148 -13.27 7.22 34.02
N SER A 149 -12.89 7.99 33.01
CA SER A 149 -13.80 8.62 32.06
C SER A 149 -14.01 7.71 30.86
N TYR A 150 -15.26 7.57 30.43
CA TYR A 150 -15.66 6.86 29.22
C TYR A 150 -16.55 7.75 28.37
N ASP A 151 -16.59 7.49 27.08
CA ASP A 151 -17.57 8.05 26.15
C ASP A 151 -18.76 7.10 26.06
N SER A 152 -19.98 7.54 26.35
CA SER A 152 -21.18 6.73 26.09
C SER A 152 -21.81 7.12 24.75
N PHE A 153 -21.87 6.20 23.81
CA PHE A 153 -22.46 6.46 22.50
C PHE A 153 -23.37 5.31 22.06
N THR A 154 -24.37 5.66 21.24
CA THR A 154 -25.28 4.69 20.65
C THR A 154 -24.72 4.27 19.29
N PHE A 155 -24.38 2.99 19.17
CA PHE A 155 -23.96 2.41 17.90
C PHE A 155 -25.18 1.81 17.20
N HIS A 156 -25.52 2.35 16.02
CA HIS A 156 -26.62 1.81 15.22
C HIS A 156 -26.21 0.66 14.32
N GLY A 157 -24.90 0.41 14.15
CA GLY A 157 -24.37 -0.67 13.30
C GLY A 157 -24.75 -0.53 11.84
N ASP A 158 -23.76 -0.35 10.96
CA ASP A 158 -24.02 -0.60 9.55
C ASP A 158 -24.25 -2.12 9.40
N THR A 159 -25.49 -2.54 9.16
CA THR A 159 -25.86 -3.96 9.05
C THR A 159 -25.42 -4.60 7.74
N ALA A 160 -25.07 -3.77 6.76
CA ALA A 160 -24.61 -4.20 5.45
C ALA A 160 -23.30 -3.49 5.09
N ARG A 161 -22.39 -4.25 4.49
CA ARG A 161 -21.19 -3.69 3.86
C ARG A 161 -21.63 -2.76 2.73
N LYS A 162 -21.09 -1.53 2.70
CA LYS A 162 -21.27 -0.65 1.54
C LYS A 162 -20.69 -1.35 0.29
N SER A 163 -21.33 -1.16 -0.85
CA SER A 163 -20.77 -1.59 -2.14
C SER A 163 -19.39 -0.96 -2.30
N PHE A 164 -18.39 -1.76 -2.63
CA PHE A 164 -17.05 -1.25 -2.89
C PHE A 164 -17.10 -0.24 -4.04
N SER A 165 -16.49 0.92 -3.81
CA SER A 165 -16.26 1.94 -4.82
C SER A 165 -14.91 2.56 -4.54
N LEU A 166 -14.07 2.69 -5.57
CA LEU A 166 -12.80 3.38 -5.40
C LEU A 166 -13.02 4.86 -5.12
N LEU A 167 -12.20 5.36 -4.20
CA LEU A 167 -12.16 6.78 -3.89
C LEU A 167 -11.17 7.49 -4.83
N PRO A 168 -11.45 8.73 -5.22
CA PRO A 168 -10.57 9.55 -6.03
C PRO A 168 -9.38 10.00 -5.18
N VAL A 169 -8.24 10.17 -5.84
CA VAL A 169 -7.07 10.85 -5.27
C VAL A 169 -6.99 12.26 -5.82
N THR A 170 -6.31 13.16 -5.11
CA THR A 170 -6.04 14.51 -5.59
C THR A 170 -5.12 14.44 -6.83
N PRO A 171 -5.59 14.85 -8.03
CA PRO A 171 -4.86 14.78 -9.26
C PRO A 171 -3.95 16.00 -9.42
N ILE A 172 -3.00 15.89 -10.34
CA ILE A 172 -2.35 17.03 -10.98
C ILE A 172 -3.44 17.85 -11.67
N PRO A 173 -3.41 19.19 -11.56
CA PRO A 173 -4.34 20.05 -12.28
C PRO A 173 -4.37 19.70 -13.77
N ALA A 174 -5.58 19.60 -14.33
CA ALA A 174 -5.82 19.16 -15.70
C ALA A 174 -4.94 19.88 -16.74
N HIS A 175 -4.78 21.20 -16.61
CA HIS A 175 -3.97 22.03 -17.49
C HIS A 175 -2.46 21.73 -17.43
N CYS A 176 -2.00 21.05 -16.38
CA CYS A 176 -0.59 20.71 -16.18
C CYS A 176 -0.27 19.24 -16.38
N LEU A 177 -1.27 18.39 -16.61
CA LEU A 177 -1.07 16.94 -16.65
C LEU A 177 -0.12 16.54 -17.77
N GLU A 178 -0.38 16.99 -18.99
CA GLU A 178 0.45 16.69 -20.17
C GLU A 178 1.89 17.23 -19.99
N ASP A 179 2.03 18.48 -19.55
CA ASP A 179 3.34 19.10 -19.32
C ASP A 179 4.16 18.37 -18.26
N TYR A 180 3.51 17.91 -17.18
CA TYR A 180 4.16 17.09 -16.15
C TYR A 180 4.78 15.82 -16.73
N PHE A 181 4.03 15.07 -17.56
CA PHE A 181 4.53 13.84 -18.15
C PHE A 181 5.54 14.07 -19.28
N LEU A 182 5.48 15.23 -19.95
CA LEU A 182 6.48 15.66 -20.93
C LEU A 182 7.75 16.26 -20.28
N GLY A 183 7.79 16.40 -18.95
CA GLY A 183 8.92 17.01 -18.24
C GLY A 183 9.03 18.52 -18.45
N LYS A 184 7.95 19.18 -18.88
CA LYS A 184 7.86 20.63 -19.02
C LYS A 184 7.46 21.28 -17.70
N VAL A 185 7.70 22.59 -17.59
CA VAL A 185 7.23 23.37 -16.45
C VAL A 185 5.73 23.53 -16.55
N CYS A 186 5.00 23.14 -15.51
CA CYS A 186 3.59 23.47 -15.34
C CYS A 186 3.49 24.98 -15.08
N PRO A 187 2.94 25.79 -15.99
CA PRO A 187 2.73 27.20 -15.71
C PRO A 187 1.69 27.31 -14.60
N GLY A 188 2.09 27.85 -13.44
CA GLY A 188 1.16 28.07 -12.34
C GLY A 188 -0.03 28.93 -12.80
N PRO A 189 -1.20 28.79 -12.16
CA PRO A 189 -2.30 29.71 -12.39
C PRO A 189 -1.81 31.13 -12.04
N ASP A 190 -1.70 31.98 -13.05
CA ASP A 190 -1.22 33.37 -13.00
C ASP A 190 0.27 33.59 -12.67
N ALA A 191 1.12 33.39 -13.67
CA ALA A 191 2.44 34.02 -13.75
C ALA A 191 2.38 35.57 -13.87
N GLU A 192 1.18 36.18 -13.88
CA GLU A 192 0.98 37.62 -13.76
C GLU A 192 0.08 37.98 -12.55
N ARG A 193 0.73 38.40 -11.45
CA ARG A 193 0.18 39.20 -10.32
C ARG A 193 -0.97 38.59 -9.48
N THR A 194 -0.72 38.39 -8.19
CA THR A 194 -1.08 39.35 -7.12
C THR A 194 -0.57 38.90 -5.74
N ASP A 195 -0.28 39.88 -4.88
CA ASP A 195 0.31 39.85 -3.54
C ASP A 195 -0.47 39.06 -2.44
N ASN A 196 -1.34 38.11 -2.79
CA ASN A 196 -2.00 37.23 -1.80
C ASN A 196 -1.39 35.82 -1.84
N ARG A 197 -0.22 35.71 -1.22
CA ARG A 197 0.52 34.46 -0.98
C ARG A 197 -0.15 33.58 0.09
N THR A 198 -1.39 33.17 -0.13
CA THR A 198 -2.03 32.12 0.67
C THR A 198 -1.62 30.76 0.11
N SER A 199 -0.67 30.12 0.81
CA SER A 199 -0.36 28.69 0.73
C SER A 199 -1.61 27.87 0.44
N THR A 200 -1.64 27.15 -0.69
CA THR A 200 -2.57 26.04 -0.90
C THR A 200 -2.10 24.85 -0.07
N ALA A 201 -2.01 25.01 1.25
CA ALA A 201 -1.69 23.92 2.16
C ALA A 201 -2.73 22.82 1.98
N VAL A 202 -2.29 21.64 1.56
CA VAL A 202 -3.17 20.48 1.51
C VAL A 202 -3.54 20.14 2.95
N PRO A 203 -4.84 20.03 3.28
CA PRO A 203 -5.23 19.63 4.62
C PRO A 203 -4.64 18.24 4.91
N MET A 204 -3.85 18.17 5.98
CA MET A 204 -3.24 16.93 6.45
C MET A 204 -3.56 16.75 7.93
N ASP A 205 -4.27 15.67 8.23
CA ASP A 205 -4.65 15.32 9.59
C ASP A 205 -3.65 14.36 10.23
N ILE A 206 -3.72 14.21 11.54
CA ILE A 206 -3.02 13.16 12.28
C ILE A 206 -4.03 12.14 12.76
N VAL A 207 -3.75 10.86 12.53
CA VAL A 207 -4.53 9.73 13.03
C VAL A 207 -3.64 8.93 13.96
N TRP A 208 -3.98 8.89 15.25
CA TRP A 208 -3.18 8.26 16.29
C TRP A 208 -3.93 7.10 16.92
N SER A 209 -3.38 5.89 16.86
CA SER A 209 -3.93 4.76 17.61
C SER A 209 -3.43 4.76 19.04
N TRP A 210 -4.35 4.80 20.00
CA TRP A 210 -4.04 4.74 21.41
C TRP A 210 -4.47 3.40 22.00
N ARG A 211 -3.50 2.67 22.55
CA ARG A 211 -3.69 1.30 23.03
C ARG A 211 -3.38 1.22 24.52
N PHE A 212 -4.42 1.17 25.34
CA PHE A 212 -4.26 1.01 26.78
C PHE A 212 -5.02 -0.21 27.30
N LEU A 213 -4.27 -1.12 27.92
CA LEU A 213 -4.81 -2.30 28.59
C LEU A 213 -4.73 -2.12 30.11
N LYS A 214 -5.83 -1.72 30.75
CA LYS A 214 -5.96 -1.85 32.20
C LYS A 214 -6.56 -3.23 32.53
N PRO A 215 -5.95 -4.05 33.41
CA PRO A 215 -6.48 -5.35 33.82
C PRO A 215 -7.90 -5.29 34.44
N ASN A 216 -8.35 -4.10 34.84
CA ASN A 216 -9.61 -3.88 35.56
C ASN A 216 -10.78 -3.39 34.67
N MET A 217 -10.81 -3.69 33.36
CA MET A 217 -12.09 -3.67 32.64
C MET A 217 -12.98 -4.83 33.12
N GLY A 218 -13.45 -4.72 34.38
CA GLY A 218 -14.45 -5.57 35.01
C GLY A 218 -15.87 -5.25 34.54
N LEU A 219 -16.02 -4.87 33.27
CA LEU A 219 -17.30 -4.84 32.55
C LEU A 219 -17.33 -6.12 31.70
N ALA A 220 -17.72 -7.21 32.36
CA ALA A 220 -18.07 -8.53 31.83
C ALA A 220 -17.70 -8.82 30.36
N MET A 221 -16.51 -9.39 30.12
CA MET A 221 -16.32 -10.31 29.00
C MET A 221 -16.39 -11.75 29.51
N PRO A 222 -17.12 -12.66 28.82
CA PRO A 222 -17.05 -14.08 29.10
C PRO A 222 -15.78 -14.66 28.46
N LEU A 223 -14.60 -14.34 29.00
CA LEU A 223 -13.38 -15.09 28.72
C LEU A 223 -13.41 -16.41 29.52
N GLN A 224 -14.35 -17.30 29.17
CA GLN A 224 -14.38 -18.70 29.62
C GLN A 224 -13.70 -19.63 28.61
N ASN A 225 -12.55 -19.23 28.05
CA ASN A 225 -11.72 -20.15 27.29
C ASN A 225 -10.47 -20.50 28.13
N PRO A 226 -10.42 -21.69 28.77
CA PRO A 226 -9.33 -22.09 29.65
C PRO A 226 -7.97 -22.28 28.94
N ASN A 227 -7.92 -22.14 27.61
CA ASN A 227 -6.69 -22.13 26.83
C ASN A 227 -6.06 -20.73 26.68
N PHE A 228 -6.68 -19.66 27.20
CA PHE A 228 -6.02 -18.36 27.35
C PHE A 228 -5.08 -18.41 28.56
N ILE A 229 -3.88 -18.95 28.34
CA ILE A 229 -2.76 -18.77 29.27
C ILE A 229 -2.37 -17.30 29.19
N GLY A 230 -2.60 -16.58 30.29
CA GLY A 230 -2.51 -15.14 30.38
C GLY A 230 -1.22 -14.57 29.80
N ILE A 231 -1.35 -13.83 28.70
CA ILE A 231 -0.44 -12.74 28.40
C ILE A 231 -0.83 -11.63 29.36
N THR A 232 -0.19 -11.62 30.53
CA THR A 232 -0.07 -10.40 31.32
C THR A 232 0.82 -9.48 30.50
N MET A 233 0.24 -8.63 29.64
CA MET A 233 0.95 -7.42 29.24
C MET A 233 1.00 -6.53 30.48
N SER A 234 1.96 -6.82 31.35
CA SER A 234 2.44 -5.81 32.29
C SER A 234 3.09 -4.71 31.46
N SER A 235 2.85 -3.46 31.85
CA SER A 235 3.46 -2.23 31.33
C SER A 235 3.06 -1.81 29.91
N ASN A 236 1.89 -1.18 29.77
CA ASN A 236 1.80 -0.06 28.84
C ASN A 236 1.94 1.21 29.68
N ILE A 237 2.99 1.98 29.41
CA ILE A 237 3.14 3.33 29.93
C ILE A 237 1.91 4.12 29.49
N PRO A 238 1.28 4.92 30.38
CA PRO A 238 0.28 5.87 29.94
C PRO A 238 0.99 6.91 29.07
N TYR A 239 1.09 6.65 27.77
CA TYR A 239 1.64 7.57 26.80
C TYR A 239 0.75 8.81 26.78
N VAL A 240 1.35 9.96 27.07
CA VAL A 240 0.74 11.30 27.03
C VAL A 240 1.21 11.98 25.75
N LEU A 241 0.36 12.75 25.09
CA LEU A 241 0.67 13.47 23.85
C LEU A 241 1.48 14.75 24.16
N HIS A 242 2.62 14.61 24.84
CA HIS A 242 3.44 15.76 25.17
C HIS A 242 4.08 16.39 23.92
N SER A 243 4.13 15.71 22.77
CA SER A 243 4.65 16.30 21.53
C SER A 243 3.76 17.46 21.04
N PRO A 244 4.28 18.71 20.93
CA PRO A 244 3.46 19.88 20.71
C PRO A 244 2.75 19.80 19.35
N PRO A 245 1.41 19.79 19.34
CA PRO A 245 0.62 20.01 18.12
C PRO A 245 0.93 21.39 17.53
N SER A 246 1.26 22.36 18.39
CA SER A 246 1.52 23.77 18.07
C SER A 246 2.70 24.04 17.13
N VAL A 247 3.52 23.04 16.83
CA VAL A 247 4.64 23.16 15.87
C VAL A 247 4.24 22.68 14.46
N MET A 248 3.08 22.05 14.32
CA MET A 248 2.63 21.46 13.07
C MET A 248 1.53 22.32 12.43
N ALA A 249 1.72 22.71 11.17
CA ALA A 249 0.65 23.29 10.34
C ALA A 249 -0.31 22.20 9.82
N VAL A 250 -0.74 21.29 10.71
CA VAL A 250 -1.66 20.19 10.42
C VAL A 250 -3.10 20.60 10.75
N GLY A 251 -4.06 19.90 10.16
CA GLY A 251 -5.49 20.12 10.37
C GLY A 251 -5.96 19.62 11.74
N ASN A 252 -6.60 18.45 11.76
CA ASN A 252 -7.22 17.87 12.95
C ASN A 252 -6.45 16.66 13.46
N PHE A 253 -6.63 16.37 14.75
CA PHE A 253 -6.09 15.20 15.42
C PHE A 253 -7.21 14.18 15.66
N TYR A 254 -7.03 12.94 15.21
CA TYR A 254 -7.98 11.85 15.40
C TYR A 254 -7.37 10.79 16.28
N LEU A 255 -7.95 10.56 17.44
CA LEU A 255 -7.53 9.54 18.38
C LEU A 255 -8.38 8.28 18.20
N LEU A 256 -7.77 7.18 17.79
CA LEU A 256 -8.44 5.88 17.66
C LEU A 256 -8.38 5.14 18.99
N THR A 257 -9.54 4.79 19.53
CA THR A 257 -9.67 4.16 20.86
C THR A 257 -10.54 2.92 20.81
N SER A 258 -10.31 2.01 21.74
CA SER A 258 -11.16 0.83 21.89
C SER A 258 -12.48 1.18 22.58
N ASP A 259 -13.53 0.38 22.33
CA ASP A 259 -14.82 0.48 23.01
C ASP A 259 -15.40 -0.90 23.35
N THR A 260 -16.35 -0.94 24.28
CA THR A 260 -17.08 -2.16 24.66
C THR A 260 -18.59 -1.96 24.62
N PRO A 261 -19.38 -3.00 24.28
CA PRO A 261 -20.82 -2.91 24.39
C PRO A 261 -21.23 -2.81 25.86
N ALA A 262 -22.22 -1.96 26.15
CA ALA A 262 -22.86 -1.92 27.46
C ALA A 262 -23.62 -3.23 27.70
N PRO A 263 -23.69 -3.73 28.94
CA PRO A 263 -24.49 -4.90 29.28
C PRO A 263 -25.97 -4.64 28.96
N SER A 264 -26.52 -5.30 27.95
CA SER A 264 -27.93 -5.23 27.54
C SER A 264 -28.47 -6.64 27.30
N THR A 265 -29.73 -6.87 27.61
CA THR A 265 -30.46 -8.12 27.33
C THR A 265 -31.32 -8.06 26.07
N ASP A 266 -31.36 -6.90 25.39
CA ASP A 266 -32.20 -6.69 24.21
C ASP A 266 -31.31 -6.40 22.99
N GLU A 267 -31.20 -7.38 22.09
CA GLU A 267 -30.44 -7.31 20.84
C GLU A 267 -31.17 -6.51 19.74
N SER A 268 -32.42 -6.10 19.97
CA SER A 268 -33.24 -5.37 18.97
C SER A 268 -33.06 -3.85 19.00
N LEU A 269 -32.36 -3.31 20.00
CA LEU A 269 -32.10 -1.88 20.16
C LEU A 269 -30.69 -1.49 19.68
N PRO A 270 -30.48 -0.24 19.23
CA PRO A 270 -29.15 0.30 19.01
C PRO A 270 -28.26 0.04 20.24
N GLN A 271 -27.08 -0.53 20.01
CA GLN A 271 -26.24 -0.99 21.11
C GLN A 271 -25.58 0.22 21.76
N LEU A 272 -25.89 0.48 23.04
CA LEU A 272 -25.14 1.42 23.84
C LEU A 272 -23.71 0.88 24.03
N ARG A 273 -22.69 1.71 23.83
CA ARG A 273 -21.28 1.33 23.95
C ARG A 273 -20.53 2.32 24.82
N TYR A 274 -19.50 1.82 25.50
CA TYR A 274 -18.57 2.58 26.32
C TYR A 274 -17.21 2.64 25.63
N GLY A 275 -16.91 3.80 25.07
CA GLY A 275 -15.64 4.13 24.46
C GLY A 275 -14.59 4.51 25.50
N GLN A 276 -13.36 4.04 25.31
CA GLN A 276 -12.25 4.44 26.17
C GLN A 276 -11.86 5.90 25.89
N ILE A 277 -11.57 6.61 26.97
CA ILE A 277 -10.96 7.95 26.90
C ILE A 277 -9.68 7.91 27.71
N PRO A 278 -8.53 8.32 27.13
CA PRO A 278 -7.28 8.42 27.86
C PRO A 278 -7.42 9.26 29.13
N GLN A 279 -6.78 8.82 30.21
CA GLN A 279 -6.88 9.47 31.51
C GLN A 279 -6.22 10.85 31.56
N TRP A 280 -5.32 11.11 30.62
CA TRP A 280 -4.62 12.39 30.46
C TRP A 280 -5.43 13.41 29.65
N LEU A 281 -6.58 13.06 29.04
CA LEU A 281 -7.43 14.04 28.37
C LEU A 281 -8.28 14.83 29.37
N SER A 282 -8.26 16.16 29.27
CA SER A 282 -9.01 17.09 30.13
C SER A 282 -10.32 17.56 29.49
N ALA A 283 -11.40 17.70 30.28
CA ALA A 283 -12.74 18.16 29.86
C ALA A 283 -13.27 17.57 28.53
N SER A 284 -14.30 18.16 27.92
CA SER A 284 -14.95 17.67 26.68
C SER A 284 -14.70 18.53 25.44
N ASP A 285 -14.08 19.70 25.59
CA ASP A 285 -13.76 20.62 24.48
C ASP A 285 -12.25 20.57 24.20
N TRP A 286 -11.80 19.51 23.53
CA TRP A 286 -10.39 19.23 23.23
C TRP A 286 -9.87 20.06 22.04
N ASN A 287 -9.53 21.33 22.30
CA ASN A 287 -8.88 22.19 21.33
C ASN A 287 -7.55 22.71 21.88
N ASP A 288 -6.54 22.79 21.02
CA ASP A 288 -5.26 23.43 21.29
C ASP A 288 -4.96 24.43 20.16
N GLY A 289 -5.22 25.71 20.42
CA GLY A 289 -5.18 26.74 19.37
C GLY A 289 -6.22 26.50 18.27
N ASN A 290 -5.75 26.28 17.04
CA ASN A 290 -6.57 25.96 15.87
C ASN A 290 -6.71 24.46 15.59
N ILE A 291 -6.06 23.61 16.39
CA ILE A 291 -6.09 22.17 16.24
C ILE A 291 -7.23 21.62 17.11
N SER A 292 -8.08 20.79 16.51
CA SER A 292 -9.15 20.09 17.23
C SER A 292 -8.84 18.61 17.34
N LEU A 293 -9.15 18.02 18.49
CA LEU A 293 -9.02 16.58 18.73
C LEU A 293 -10.40 15.91 18.68
N SER A 294 -10.52 14.85 17.88
CA SER A 294 -11.69 13.99 17.79
C SER A 294 -11.32 12.57 18.20
N ILE A 295 -12.09 11.96 19.10
CA ILE A 295 -11.98 10.53 19.39
C ILE A 295 -12.84 9.73 18.41
N ARG A 296 -12.32 8.59 17.95
CA ARG A 296 -12.97 7.61 17.09
C ARG A 296 -12.82 6.23 17.67
N HIS A 297 -13.94 5.64 18.07
CA HIS A 297 -13.95 4.30 18.63
C HIS A 297 -13.87 3.23 17.54
N HIS A 298 -13.20 2.13 17.81
CA HIS A 298 -12.99 1.04 16.84
C HIS A 298 -14.29 0.55 16.19
N SER A 299 -15.39 0.45 16.94
CA SER A 299 -16.69 0.05 16.38
C SER A 299 -17.21 1.00 15.28
N GLN A 300 -16.75 2.25 15.24
CA GLN A 300 -17.21 3.27 14.28
C GLN A 300 -16.51 3.21 12.91
N PHE A 301 -15.45 2.41 12.75
CA PHE A 301 -14.74 2.31 11.47
C PHE A 301 -14.33 0.89 11.09
N PHE A 302 -14.39 -0.07 12.01
CA PHE A 302 -14.23 -1.46 11.65
C PHE A 302 -15.37 -1.90 10.72
N SER A 303 -15.02 -2.76 9.76
CA SER A 303 -15.98 -3.33 8.82
C SER A 303 -17.08 -4.08 9.58
N PRO A 304 -18.34 -4.04 9.12
CA PRO A 304 -19.44 -4.77 9.75
C PRO A 304 -19.08 -6.25 10.00
N GLY A 305 -19.26 -6.70 11.24
CA GLY A 305 -18.93 -8.08 11.65
C GLY A 305 -17.48 -8.32 12.11
N ALA A 306 -16.53 -7.45 11.74
CA ALA A 306 -15.11 -7.63 12.09
C ALA A 306 -14.78 -7.29 13.55
N TYR A 307 -15.54 -6.38 14.16
CA TYR A 307 -15.28 -5.90 15.52
C TYR A 307 -16.14 -6.64 16.57
N ALA A 308 -15.54 -7.62 17.25
CA ALA A 308 -16.20 -8.39 18.31
C ALA A 308 -15.97 -7.85 19.74
N GLY A 309 -15.10 -6.84 19.89
CA GLY A 309 -14.69 -6.31 21.19
C GLY A 309 -13.30 -5.67 21.12
N PRO A 310 -12.69 -5.29 22.26
CA PRO A 310 -11.43 -4.56 22.27
C PRO A 310 -10.33 -5.22 21.46
N ILE A 311 -9.72 -4.43 20.58
CA ILE A 311 -8.63 -4.83 19.70
C ILE A 311 -7.35 -4.12 20.17
N PHE A 312 -6.29 -4.90 20.40
CA PHE A 312 -4.96 -4.43 20.80
C PHE A 312 -3.89 -4.73 19.74
N ASN A 313 -4.25 -5.52 18.73
CA ASN A 313 -3.43 -5.75 17.55
C ASN A 313 -3.40 -4.49 16.68
N SER A 314 -2.24 -3.81 16.58
CA SER A 314 -2.11 -2.66 15.66
C SER A 314 -2.42 -3.05 14.24
N PHE A 315 -2.10 -4.26 13.79
CA PHE A 315 -2.35 -4.66 12.40
C PHE A 315 -3.84 -4.75 12.10
N ALA A 316 -4.64 -5.18 13.07
CA ALA A 316 -6.09 -5.17 12.98
C ALA A 316 -6.67 -3.76 12.96
N ILE A 317 -6.11 -2.81 13.73
CA ILE A 317 -6.51 -1.39 13.70
C ILE A 317 -6.09 -0.75 12.37
N GLU A 318 -4.82 -0.94 11.98
CA GLU A 318 -4.23 -0.42 10.74
C GLU A 318 -4.97 -0.93 9.50
N SER A 319 -5.49 -2.17 9.52
CA SER A 319 -6.22 -2.74 8.37
C SER A 319 -7.56 -2.04 8.13
N GLN A 320 -8.07 -1.29 9.11
CA GLN A 320 -9.34 -0.57 9.01
C GLN A 320 -9.17 0.93 8.74
N LEU A 321 -7.94 1.42 8.54
CA LEU A 321 -7.68 2.84 8.25
C LEU A 321 -8.36 3.32 6.96
N GLY A 322 -8.52 2.44 5.97
CA GLY A 322 -9.24 2.73 4.72
C GLY A 322 -10.75 2.93 4.89
N ASN A 323 -11.30 2.72 6.09
CA ASN A 323 -12.71 2.90 6.42
C ASN A 323 -12.97 4.16 7.26
N LEU A 324 -11.92 4.91 7.63
CA LEU A 324 -12.09 6.14 8.40
C LEU A 324 -12.95 7.15 7.65
N CYS A 325 -13.85 7.81 8.37
CA CYS A 325 -14.73 8.83 7.83
C CYS A 325 -14.35 10.21 8.36
N GLY A 326 -14.36 11.21 7.47
CA GLY A 326 -14.20 12.62 7.82
C GLY A 326 -12.74 13.05 8.07
N VAL A 327 -11.78 12.14 7.87
CA VAL A 327 -10.36 12.46 7.83
C VAL A 327 -9.98 12.98 6.43
N SER A 328 -8.91 13.76 6.37
CA SER A 328 -8.31 14.23 5.12
C SER A 328 -7.90 13.06 4.21
N GLU A 329 -7.89 13.31 2.90
CA GLU A 329 -7.48 12.29 1.91
C GLU A 329 -6.10 11.70 2.23
N ASN A 330 -5.18 12.56 2.66
CA ASN A 330 -3.84 12.19 3.08
C ASN A 330 -3.67 12.58 4.55
N PHE A 331 -3.14 11.68 5.37
CA PHE A 331 -2.96 11.89 6.80
C PHE A 331 -1.69 11.20 7.31
N ILE A 332 -1.19 11.67 8.45
CA ILE A 332 -0.08 11.05 9.16
C ILE A 332 -0.64 10.03 10.14
N TYR A 333 -0.32 8.76 9.95
CA TYR A 333 -0.67 7.72 10.91
C TYR A 333 0.43 7.52 11.96
N MET A 334 0.01 7.41 13.21
CA MET A 334 0.86 7.17 14.37
C MET A 334 0.35 6.01 15.22
N ASN A 335 1.29 5.19 15.71
CA ASN A 335 1.05 4.29 16.85
C ASN A 335 1.37 5.01 18.17
N ASP A 336 1.06 4.38 19.28
CA ASP A 336 1.28 4.86 20.65
C ASP A 336 2.76 5.07 21.03
N ASP A 337 3.68 4.45 20.29
CA ASP A 337 5.13 4.53 20.47
C ASP A 337 5.81 5.57 19.56
N PHE A 338 5.06 6.38 18.79
CA PHE A 338 5.61 7.37 17.87
C PHE A 338 5.50 8.81 18.41
N PHE A 339 6.58 9.58 18.29
CA PHE A 339 6.69 10.95 18.79
C PHE A 339 7.42 11.87 17.83
N PHE A 340 6.98 13.12 17.73
CA PHE A 340 7.71 14.16 16.99
C PHE A 340 8.86 14.72 17.81
N GLY A 341 10.10 14.45 17.41
CA GLY A 341 11.31 14.93 18.05
C GLY A 341 11.61 16.41 17.82
N GLY A 342 10.96 17.03 16.83
CA GLY A 342 11.11 18.44 16.49
C GLY A 342 10.10 18.87 15.42
N PRO A 343 10.22 20.11 14.90
CA PRO A 343 9.32 20.63 13.87
C PRO A 343 9.30 19.78 12.60
N VAL A 344 8.10 19.56 12.06
CA VAL A 344 7.80 18.90 10.79
C VAL A 344 6.61 19.60 10.12
N TYR A 345 6.47 19.42 8.81
CA TYR A 345 5.46 20.08 7.99
C TYR A 345 4.66 19.08 7.14
N PRO A 346 3.43 19.40 6.69
CA PRO A 346 2.66 18.52 5.81
C PRO A 346 3.46 18.07 4.57
N GLU A 347 4.28 18.96 4.02
CA GLU A 347 5.14 18.70 2.86
C GLU A 347 6.20 17.63 3.13
N ASP A 348 6.58 17.39 4.39
CA ASP A 348 7.43 16.25 4.77
C ASP A 348 6.74 14.90 4.54
N PHE A 349 5.43 14.87 4.46
CA PHE A 349 4.65 13.63 4.37
C PHE A 349 3.87 13.51 3.06
N TYR A 350 3.47 14.62 2.44
CA TYR A 350 2.70 14.60 1.20
C TYR A 350 2.87 15.91 0.42
N THR A 351 2.93 15.81 -0.90
CA THR A 351 2.80 17.00 -1.77
C THR A 351 1.85 16.70 -2.93
N PRO A 352 1.06 17.67 -3.44
CA PRO A 352 0.19 17.46 -4.60
C PRO A 352 0.93 16.95 -5.85
N LEU A 353 2.17 17.40 -6.07
CA LEU A 353 2.94 17.06 -7.26
C LEU A 353 3.57 15.68 -7.19
N TYR A 354 4.06 15.27 -6.02
CA TYR A 354 4.79 14.01 -5.86
C TYR A 354 3.99 12.90 -5.18
N GLY A 355 2.88 13.21 -4.51
CA GLY A 355 2.11 12.25 -3.72
C GLY A 355 2.71 12.00 -2.32
N PRO A 356 2.37 10.86 -1.69
CA PRO A 356 2.88 10.49 -0.36
C PRO A 356 4.39 10.28 -0.31
N VAL A 357 5.00 10.67 0.82
CA VAL A 357 6.41 10.44 1.12
C VAL A 357 6.58 9.10 1.86
N LEU A 358 7.14 8.12 1.16
CA LEU A 358 7.46 6.79 1.67
C LEU A 358 8.83 6.80 2.33
N ARG A 359 8.99 6.10 3.46
CA ARG A 359 10.25 6.05 4.21
C ARG A 359 10.70 4.61 4.40
N PHE A 360 11.90 4.31 3.94
CA PHE A 360 12.46 2.96 3.98
C PHE A 360 13.73 2.91 4.83
N GLN A 361 13.91 1.80 5.51
CA GLN A 361 15.21 1.43 6.06
C GLN A 361 15.93 0.59 5.00
N TYR A 362 16.76 1.24 4.20
CA TYR A 362 17.31 0.66 2.98
C TYR A 362 18.28 -0.50 3.20
N ASP A 363 18.79 -0.72 4.41
CA ASP A 363 19.64 -1.85 4.78
C ASP A 363 18.85 -3.11 5.15
N ILE A 364 17.53 -3.10 5.00
CA ILE A 364 16.66 -4.24 5.29
C ILE A 364 15.72 -4.50 4.11
N ALA A 365 15.78 -5.73 3.57
CA ALA A 365 14.81 -6.25 2.62
C ALA A 365 14.00 -7.39 3.25
N VAL A 366 12.68 -7.35 3.04
CA VAL A 366 11.74 -8.38 3.45
C VAL A 366 11.56 -9.36 2.30
N THR A 367 11.75 -10.65 2.58
CA THR A 367 11.60 -11.72 1.59
C THR A 367 10.22 -12.38 1.71
N PRO A 368 9.62 -12.79 0.57
CA PRO A 368 8.26 -13.31 0.55
C PRO A 368 8.16 -14.78 1.03
N HIS A 369 8.00 -14.99 2.34
CA HIS A 369 7.82 -16.32 2.91
C HIS A 369 6.36 -16.58 3.33
N ASN A 370 5.83 -17.75 2.96
CA ASN A 370 4.55 -18.25 3.44
C ASN A 370 4.58 -19.80 3.50
N PRO A 371 4.54 -20.44 4.69
CA PRO A 371 4.50 -19.80 6.00
C PRO A 371 5.77 -19.00 6.29
N SER A 372 5.64 -17.95 7.10
CA SER A 372 6.78 -17.13 7.55
C SER A 372 7.82 -17.98 8.30
N HIS A 373 9.07 -17.53 8.31
CA HIS A 373 10.12 -18.11 9.16
C HIS A 373 10.25 -17.43 10.53
N ALA A 374 9.59 -16.29 10.71
CA ALA A 374 9.63 -15.52 11.94
C ALA A 374 8.72 -16.09 13.04
N SER A 375 8.94 -15.67 14.28
CA SER A 375 8.05 -15.97 15.40
C SER A 375 6.63 -15.46 15.14
N GLY A 376 5.64 -16.10 15.76
CA GLY A 376 4.26 -15.60 15.79
C GLY A 376 4.12 -14.24 16.47
N ASP A 377 5.01 -13.96 17.43
CA ASP A 377 5.07 -12.70 18.14
C ASP A 377 5.91 -11.67 17.36
N GLY A 378 5.42 -10.43 17.27
CA GLY A 378 6.12 -9.30 16.65
C GLY A 378 5.63 -8.94 15.24
N GLU A 379 6.45 -8.16 14.51
CA GLU A 379 6.08 -7.61 13.19
C GLU A 379 6.60 -8.44 11.99
N TRP A 380 7.59 -9.30 12.19
CA TRP A 380 8.28 -9.99 11.09
C TRP A 380 7.42 -11.02 10.36
N ARG A 381 6.57 -11.76 11.08
CA ARG A 381 5.65 -12.72 10.45
C ARG A 381 4.63 -12.02 9.53
N PRO A 382 3.96 -10.95 9.99
CA PRO A 382 3.14 -10.12 9.11
C PRO A 382 3.87 -9.52 7.91
N LEU A 383 5.15 -9.14 8.07
CA LEU A 383 5.98 -8.62 6.97
C LEU A 383 6.25 -9.68 5.90
N ASP A 384 6.69 -10.88 6.30
CA ASP A 384 6.91 -12.02 5.39
C ASP A 384 5.64 -12.33 4.58
N TYR A 385 4.50 -12.44 5.28
CA TYR A 385 3.22 -12.75 4.65
C TYR A 385 2.75 -11.64 3.70
N SER A 386 2.89 -10.38 4.10
CA SER A 386 2.57 -9.23 3.24
C SER A 386 3.48 -9.19 2.00
N SER A 387 4.76 -9.51 2.15
CA SER A 387 5.69 -9.62 1.02
C SER A 387 5.31 -10.77 0.09
N HIS A 388 4.79 -11.88 0.64
CA HIS A 388 4.23 -12.98 -0.14
C HIS A 388 2.99 -12.55 -0.93
N LEU A 389 2.04 -11.81 -0.34
CA LEU A 389 0.87 -11.28 -1.04
C LEU A 389 1.27 -10.35 -2.19
N LEU A 390 2.20 -9.44 -1.94
CA LEU A 390 2.77 -8.56 -2.98
C LEU A 390 3.47 -9.36 -4.08
N SER A 391 4.17 -10.45 -3.74
CA SER A 391 4.85 -11.30 -4.73
C SER A 391 3.87 -12.12 -5.56
N LYS A 392 2.77 -12.57 -4.94
CA LYS A 392 1.68 -13.27 -5.63
C LYS A 392 0.99 -12.35 -6.64
N ARG A 393 0.84 -11.06 -6.33
CA ARG A 393 0.19 -10.08 -7.22
C ARG A 393 1.11 -9.36 -8.20
N PHE A 394 2.35 -9.07 -7.84
CA PHE A 394 3.24 -8.19 -8.62
C PHE A 394 4.55 -8.86 -9.05
N GLY A 395 4.63 -10.19 -8.93
CA GLY A 395 5.84 -10.95 -9.26
C GLY A 395 6.79 -11.09 -8.08
N PHE A 396 7.50 -12.21 -8.05
CA PHE A 396 8.36 -12.59 -6.93
C PHE A 396 9.59 -11.69 -6.82
N ARG A 397 9.70 -10.93 -5.72
CA ARG A 397 10.91 -10.18 -5.36
C ARG A 397 10.94 -9.78 -3.87
N PRO A 398 12.12 -9.48 -3.31
CA PRO A 398 12.22 -8.83 -2.01
C PRO A 398 11.66 -7.40 -2.04
N ARG A 399 11.17 -6.94 -0.90
CA ARG A 399 10.55 -5.62 -0.71
C ARG A 399 11.34 -4.80 0.31
N LEU A 400 11.31 -3.48 0.19
CA LEU A 400 12.01 -2.61 1.13
C LEU A 400 11.23 -2.54 2.46
N TYR A 401 11.94 -2.72 3.57
CA TYR A 401 11.37 -2.51 4.89
C TYR A 401 11.06 -1.02 5.10
N ILE A 402 9.90 -0.73 5.66
CA ILE A 402 9.47 0.64 5.97
C ILE A 402 9.99 1.06 7.33
N VAL A 403 10.41 2.31 7.50
CA VAL A 403 10.84 2.80 8.81
C VAL A 403 9.70 2.64 9.82
N HIS A 404 9.98 2.05 10.98
CA HIS A 404 9.01 1.89 12.08
C HIS A 404 8.80 3.23 12.82
N ALA A 405 8.11 4.15 12.15
CA ALA A 405 7.76 5.48 12.65
C ALA A 405 6.50 5.99 11.90
N HIS A 406 6.18 7.28 12.05
CA HIS A 406 5.11 8.01 11.38
C HIS A 406 4.97 7.62 9.90
N LYS A 407 3.76 7.23 9.50
CA LYS A 407 3.46 6.77 8.13
C LYS A 407 2.64 7.82 7.42
N SER A 408 3.03 8.20 6.20
CA SER A 408 2.15 8.96 5.30
C SER A 408 1.17 8.00 4.65
N ILE A 409 -0.13 8.22 4.85
CA ILE A 409 -1.19 7.35 4.34
C ILE A 409 -2.14 8.15 3.46
N SER A 410 -2.41 7.60 2.27
CA SER A 410 -3.50 8.02 1.41
C SER A 410 -4.71 7.13 1.68
N LEU A 411 -5.80 7.72 2.17
CA LEU A 411 -7.04 7.02 2.48
C LEU A 411 -7.60 6.27 1.26
N PRO A 412 -7.71 6.87 0.06
CA PRO A 412 -8.17 6.18 -1.14
C PRO A 412 -7.38 4.92 -1.48
N ILE A 413 -6.05 4.98 -1.33
CA ILE A 413 -5.16 3.86 -1.66
C ILE A 413 -5.23 2.76 -0.58
N MET A 414 -5.33 3.13 0.69
CA MET A 414 -5.58 2.17 1.77
C MET A 414 -6.95 1.47 1.59
N HIS A 415 -7.98 2.22 1.17
CA HIS A 415 -9.30 1.68 0.86
C HIS A 415 -9.26 0.73 -0.35
N GLU A 416 -8.54 1.08 -1.41
CA GLU A 416 -8.32 0.25 -2.60
C GLU A 416 -7.70 -1.11 -2.25
N MET A 417 -6.70 -1.12 -1.36
CA MET A 417 -6.10 -2.37 -0.87
C MET A 417 -7.07 -3.19 0.00
N ALA A 418 -7.69 -2.56 0.99
CA ALA A 418 -8.47 -3.25 2.03
C ALA A 418 -9.84 -3.74 1.54
N ALA A 419 -10.47 -3.00 0.63
CA ALA A 419 -11.82 -3.27 0.15
C ALA A 419 -11.86 -3.76 -1.31
N GLY A 420 -10.75 -3.65 -2.05
CA GLY A 420 -10.64 -4.11 -3.44
C GLY A 420 -9.70 -5.29 -3.64
N MET A 421 -8.43 -5.17 -3.22
CA MET A 421 -7.39 -6.14 -3.61
C MET A 421 -7.23 -7.33 -2.66
N TRP A 422 -7.14 -7.09 -1.35
CA TRP A 422 -6.87 -8.12 -0.32
C TRP A 422 -7.96 -8.14 0.75
N VAL A 423 -9.21 -8.17 0.29
CA VAL A 423 -10.40 -8.11 1.16
C VAL A 423 -10.36 -9.18 2.24
N GLN A 424 -10.06 -10.42 1.86
CA GLN A 424 -10.09 -11.55 2.77
C GLN A 424 -8.99 -11.46 3.82
N GLU A 425 -7.78 -11.06 3.42
CA GLU A 425 -6.62 -10.97 4.30
C GLU A 425 -6.73 -9.80 5.29
N PHE A 426 -7.27 -8.65 4.83
CA PHE A 426 -7.56 -7.51 5.70
C PHE A 426 -8.66 -7.82 6.70
N GLU A 427 -9.72 -8.52 6.25
CA GLU A 427 -10.82 -8.95 7.11
C GLU A 427 -10.35 -9.97 8.16
N ALA A 428 -9.59 -10.99 7.76
CA ALA A 428 -9.01 -11.97 8.68
C ALA A 428 -8.13 -11.31 9.75
N THR A 429 -7.31 -10.33 9.34
CA THR A 429 -6.47 -9.54 10.25
C THR A 429 -7.33 -8.72 11.23
N ALA A 430 -8.41 -8.08 10.75
CA ALA A 430 -9.29 -7.26 11.57
C ALA A 430 -9.99 -8.04 12.70
N HIS A 431 -10.24 -9.33 12.50
CA HIS A 431 -10.89 -10.20 13.48
C HIS A 431 -9.98 -10.67 14.63
N ARG A 432 -8.71 -10.26 14.68
CA ARG A 432 -7.71 -10.77 15.63
C ARG A 432 -7.38 -9.72 16.71
N PRO A 433 -7.91 -9.88 17.95
CA PRO A 433 -7.69 -8.93 19.03
C PRO A 433 -6.23 -8.72 19.44
N PHE A 434 -5.38 -9.74 19.31
CA PHE A 434 -3.96 -9.68 19.66
C PHE A 434 -3.09 -10.16 18.50
N ARG A 435 -1.86 -9.63 18.43
CA ARG A 435 -0.83 -10.12 17.49
C ARG A 435 -0.54 -11.59 17.79
N GLY A 436 -0.22 -12.36 16.75
CA GLY A 436 0.17 -13.76 16.88
C GLY A 436 -0.97 -14.75 17.18
N MET A 437 -2.23 -14.29 17.24
CA MET A 437 -3.41 -15.16 17.41
C MET A 437 -3.60 -16.17 16.28
N ASN A 438 -2.90 -16.01 15.17
CA ASN A 438 -2.83 -16.90 14.03
C ASN A 438 -1.52 -17.71 14.02
N GLY A 439 -1.63 -19.03 13.87
CA GLY A 439 -0.45 -19.88 13.74
C GLY A 439 0.42 -19.95 15.00
N HIS A 440 -0.16 -19.72 16.19
CA HIS A 440 0.56 -19.82 17.45
C HIS A 440 1.35 -21.13 17.52
N PRO A 441 2.68 -21.06 17.64
CA PRO A 441 3.40 -22.12 18.29
C PRO A 441 2.82 -22.25 19.70
N THR A 442 2.22 -23.39 20.05
CA THR A 442 2.02 -23.68 21.48
C THR A 442 3.37 -23.55 22.18
N ALA A 443 3.40 -23.38 23.51
CA ALA A 443 4.68 -23.35 24.26
C ALA A 443 5.63 -24.54 23.93
N THR A 444 5.07 -25.59 23.34
CA THR A 444 5.74 -26.82 22.91
C THR A 444 6.13 -26.90 21.42
N ASP A 445 5.61 -26.06 20.51
CA ASP A 445 5.82 -26.21 19.06
C ASP A 445 6.19 -24.90 18.36
N LYS A 446 7.46 -24.50 18.41
CA LYS A 446 7.98 -23.19 17.95
C LYS A 446 8.00 -22.97 16.43
N SER A 447 7.60 -23.95 15.62
CA SER A 447 7.69 -23.82 14.16
C SER A 447 6.46 -23.09 13.62
N PRO A 448 6.63 -22.03 12.79
CA PRO A 448 5.52 -21.40 12.09
C PRO A 448 4.74 -22.42 11.26
N LYS A 449 3.41 -22.45 11.43
CA LYS A 449 2.52 -23.28 10.62
C LYS A 449 1.70 -22.44 9.65
N PRO A 450 1.29 -23.00 8.49
CA PRO A 450 0.29 -22.39 7.64
C PRO A 450 -0.99 -22.13 8.42
N VAL A 451 -1.59 -20.96 8.18
CA VAL A 451 -2.86 -20.55 8.77
C VAL A 451 -3.93 -20.62 7.67
N GLN A 452 -5.10 -21.18 8.00
CA GLN A 452 -6.15 -21.46 7.03
C GLN A 452 -6.66 -20.20 6.32
N ASP A 453 -6.79 -19.09 7.06
CA ASP A 453 -7.24 -17.77 6.60
C ASP A 453 -6.07 -16.77 6.43
N GLY A 454 -4.83 -17.26 6.32
CA GLY A 454 -3.63 -16.44 6.17
C GLY A 454 -3.10 -15.83 7.46
N ASP A 455 -1.90 -15.24 7.40
CA ASP A 455 -1.32 -14.50 8.54
C ASP A 455 -1.87 -13.07 8.64
N ASP A 456 -1.41 -12.30 9.63
CA ASP A 456 -1.78 -10.89 9.74
C ASP A 456 -1.10 -10.14 8.60
N VAL A 457 -1.81 -9.25 7.94
CA VAL A 457 -1.16 -8.31 7.02
C VAL A 457 -0.47 -7.20 7.82
N HIS A 458 0.57 -6.60 7.25
CA HIS A 458 1.21 -5.41 7.77
C HIS A 458 0.80 -4.21 6.89
N PRO A 459 -0.28 -3.46 7.22
CA PRO A 459 -0.92 -2.53 6.28
C PRO A 459 -0.02 -1.40 5.83
N GLY A 460 0.80 -0.81 6.72
CA GLY A 460 1.75 0.24 6.32
C GLY A 460 2.84 -0.24 5.34
N PHE A 461 3.29 -1.49 5.47
CA PHE A 461 4.29 -2.09 4.59
C PHE A 461 3.68 -2.44 3.23
N LEU A 462 2.47 -3.02 3.24
CA LEU A 462 1.68 -3.23 2.04
C LEU A 462 1.46 -1.90 1.32
N PHE A 463 0.98 -0.86 2.00
CA PHE A 463 0.71 0.45 1.41
C PHE A 463 1.91 1.02 0.64
N SER A 464 3.07 1.05 1.28
CA SER A 464 4.27 1.65 0.68
C SER A 464 4.76 0.87 -0.54
N ASN A 465 4.80 -0.47 -0.45
CA ASN A 465 5.26 -1.30 -1.57
C ASN A 465 4.19 -1.46 -2.66
N TYR A 466 2.90 -1.39 -2.30
CA TYR A 466 1.78 -1.38 -3.23
C TYR A 466 1.84 -0.16 -4.15
N LEU A 467 2.09 1.04 -3.62
CA LEU A 467 2.28 2.24 -4.46
C LEU A 467 3.44 2.06 -5.44
N ILE A 468 4.56 1.50 -5.00
CA ILE A 468 5.71 1.21 -5.87
C ILE A 468 5.33 0.24 -6.99
N ASP A 469 4.70 -0.88 -6.65
CA ASP A 469 4.35 -1.90 -7.61
C ASP A 469 3.26 -1.44 -8.58
N ARG A 470 2.25 -0.67 -8.12
CA ARG A 470 1.20 -0.11 -8.97
C ARG A 470 1.72 0.96 -9.92
N ALA A 471 2.65 1.81 -9.46
CA ALA A 471 3.31 2.75 -10.36
C ALA A 471 4.09 2.03 -11.47
N ARG A 472 4.82 0.96 -11.10
CA ARG A 472 5.56 0.11 -12.06
C ARG A 472 4.60 -0.59 -13.04
N GLU A 473 3.51 -1.16 -12.54
CA GLU A 473 2.47 -1.82 -13.32
C GLU A 473 1.86 -0.85 -14.35
N ALA A 474 1.49 0.36 -13.90
CA ALA A 474 0.93 1.40 -14.75
C ALA A 474 1.88 1.83 -15.88
N LEU A 475 3.18 2.00 -15.59
CA LEU A 475 4.17 2.33 -16.61
C LEU A 475 4.30 1.24 -17.68
N LEU A 476 4.42 -0.03 -17.27
CA LEU A 476 4.57 -1.14 -18.23
C LEU A 476 3.29 -1.38 -19.04
N TRP A 477 2.13 -1.28 -18.40
CA TRP A 477 0.84 -1.45 -19.07
C TRP A 477 0.61 -0.33 -20.09
N SER A 478 0.90 0.92 -19.70
CA SER A 478 0.86 2.10 -20.56
C SER A 478 1.63 1.88 -21.86
N TRP A 479 2.82 1.29 -21.76
CA TRP A 479 3.71 1.09 -22.89
C TRP A 479 3.32 -0.12 -23.74
N ILE A 480 3.21 -1.32 -23.15
CA ILE A 480 2.94 -2.55 -23.92
C ILE A 480 1.52 -2.56 -24.46
N VAL A 481 0.52 -2.36 -23.61
CA VAL A 481 -0.89 -2.49 -24.00
C VAL A 481 -1.37 -1.15 -24.56
N GLY A 482 -1.19 -0.07 -23.81
CA GLY A 482 -1.72 1.24 -24.16
C GLY A 482 -1.04 1.93 -25.34
N ARG A 483 0.24 1.67 -25.64
CA ARG A 483 0.99 2.37 -26.71
C ARG A 483 1.36 1.48 -27.90
N ILE A 484 1.78 0.24 -27.67
CA ILE A 484 2.33 -0.62 -28.72
C ILE A 484 1.29 -1.63 -29.24
N GLY A 485 0.61 -2.33 -28.34
CA GLY A 485 -0.27 -3.45 -28.66
C GLY A 485 -1.49 -3.06 -29.49
N GLY A 486 -2.04 -4.01 -30.25
CA GLY A 486 -3.18 -3.79 -31.15
C GLY A 486 -2.95 -2.61 -32.11
N ASN A 487 -3.99 -1.80 -32.31
CA ASN A 487 -3.94 -0.61 -33.16
C ASN A 487 -3.03 0.52 -32.62
N GLY A 488 -2.37 0.30 -31.49
CA GLY A 488 -1.30 1.17 -31.03
C GLY A 488 -0.17 1.28 -32.04
N THR A 489 0.12 0.20 -32.78
CA THR A 489 1.09 0.16 -33.87
C THR A 489 0.38 0.00 -35.21
N PRO A 490 0.38 1.04 -36.06
CA PRO A 490 -0.20 0.94 -37.39
C PRO A 490 0.48 -0.17 -38.20
N SER A 491 -0.32 -0.97 -38.91
CA SER A 491 0.18 -1.95 -39.88
C SER A 491 0.42 -1.25 -41.23
N ASP A 492 1.40 -1.75 -42.01
CA ASP A 492 1.68 -1.23 -43.36
C ASP A 492 0.65 -1.70 -44.42
N ASN A 493 -0.32 -2.54 -44.04
CA ASN A 493 -1.34 -3.04 -44.94
C ASN A 493 -2.49 -2.02 -45.01
N ASP A 494 -2.61 -1.33 -46.15
CA ASP A 494 -3.71 -0.41 -46.49
C ASP A 494 -5.10 -1.10 -46.64
N ASP A 495 -5.25 -2.36 -46.20
CA ASP A 495 -6.57 -3.00 -46.16
C ASP A 495 -7.34 -2.34 -45.00
N GLU A 496 -8.44 -1.67 -45.34
CA GLU A 496 -9.26 -0.77 -44.49
C GLU A 496 -9.87 -1.41 -43.22
N ASP A 497 -9.47 -2.62 -42.88
CA ASP A 497 -9.82 -3.29 -41.63
C ASP A 497 -8.67 -3.04 -40.63
N GLU A 498 -8.75 -1.94 -39.87
CA GLU A 498 -8.03 -1.84 -38.58
C GLU A 498 -8.22 -3.19 -37.86
N ASP A 499 -7.15 -3.87 -37.43
CA ASP A 499 -7.28 -5.14 -36.74
C ASP A 499 -8.22 -4.90 -35.53
N GLU A 500 -9.44 -5.46 -35.57
CA GLU A 500 -10.46 -5.23 -34.54
C GLU A 500 -10.02 -5.76 -33.15
N ASP A 501 -8.92 -6.52 -33.09
CA ASP A 501 -8.39 -7.15 -31.89
C ASP A 501 -7.32 -6.28 -31.21
N GLU A 502 -7.74 -5.50 -30.22
CA GLU A 502 -6.83 -4.68 -29.41
C GLU A 502 -5.88 -5.49 -28.52
N ASP A 503 -6.09 -6.82 -28.36
CA ASP A 503 -5.15 -7.70 -27.66
C ASP A 503 -4.12 -8.34 -28.59
N LEU A 504 -4.12 -8.05 -29.89
CA LEU A 504 -3.20 -8.66 -30.85
C LEU A 504 -1.73 -8.27 -30.60
N TRP A 505 -0.85 -9.27 -30.52
CA TRP A 505 0.61 -9.09 -30.52
C TRP A 505 1.28 -9.81 -31.70
N ILE A 506 1.63 -9.05 -32.75
CA ILE A 506 2.41 -9.58 -33.88
C ILE A 506 3.91 -9.41 -33.58
N PRO A 507 4.71 -10.49 -33.43
CA PRO A 507 6.13 -10.38 -33.05
C PRO A 507 6.96 -9.52 -34.02
N ASP A 508 6.70 -9.66 -35.31
CA ASP A 508 7.41 -8.93 -36.37
C ASP A 508 6.97 -7.47 -36.54
N LEU A 509 5.86 -7.05 -35.93
CA LEU A 509 5.35 -5.67 -35.98
C LEU A 509 5.47 -5.00 -34.61
N HIS A 510 4.70 -5.50 -33.63
CA HIS A 510 4.66 -4.98 -32.25
C HIS A 510 5.98 -5.24 -31.52
N GLY A 511 6.52 -6.46 -31.62
CA GLY A 511 7.81 -6.81 -31.03
C GLY A 511 8.97 -6.00 -31.61
N ARG A 512 8.99 -5.77 -32.94
CA ARG A 512 10.01 -4.94 -33.59
C ARG A 512 9.94 -3.49 -33.15
N ARG A 513 8.75 -2.89 -33.13
CA ARG A 513 8.57 -1.52 -32.63
C ARG A 513 9.01 -1.40 -31.18
N ALA A 514 8.60 -2.35 -30.32
CA ALA A 514 9.01 -2.38 -28.92
C ALA A 514 10.54 -2.42 -28.79
N TRP A 515 11.23 -3.28 -29.55
CA TRP A 515 12.68 -3.35 -29.56
C TRP A 515 13.35 -2.03 -29.98
N GLN A 516 12.81 -1.40 -31.02
CA GLN A 516 13.31 -0.12 -31.52
C GLN A 516 13.11 1.02 -30.51
N GLU A 517 11.93 1.12 -29.87
CA GLU A 517 11.68 2.14 -28.84
C GLU A 517 12.60 1.99 -27.62
N LEU A 518 13.06 0.77 -27.32
CA LEU A 518 14.08 0.53 -26.28
C LEU A 518 15.50 0.91 -26.73
N GLY A 519 15.72 1.20 -28.02
CA GLY A 519 17.03 1.48 -28.61
C GLY A 519 17.76 0.23 -29.12
N GLY A 520 17.05 -0.88 -29.34
CA GLY A 520 17.58 -2.12 -29.88
C GLY A 520 17.81 -2.08 -31.40
N ASP A 521 18.92 -2.66 -31.86
CA ASP A 521 19.16 -2.99 -33.27
C ASP A 521 18.62 -4.39 -33.55
N TRP A 522 17.87 -4.57 -34.63
CA TRP A 522 17.33 -5.88 -35.04
C TRP A 522 18.41 -6.92 -35.35
N ASN A 523 19.64 -6.48 -35.65
CA ASN A 523 20.78 -7.39 -35.80
C ASN A 523 21.34 -7.90 -34.47
N SER A 524 20.84 -7.39 -33.33
CA SER A 524 21.24 -7.78 -31.99
C SER A 524 20.06 -8.39 -31.23
N THR A 525 20.29 -9.52 -30.57
CA THR A 525 19.31 -10.15 -29.66
C THR A 525 19.45 -9.66 -28.21
N THR A 526 20.37 -8.73 -27.97
CA THR A 526 20.73 -8.24 -26.65
C THR A 526 20.88 -6.73 -26.66
N LEU A 527 20.31 -6.06 -25.65
CA LEU A 527 20.37 -4.62 -25.47
C LEU A 527 20.91 -4.29 -24.08
N ARG A 528 21.99 -3.52 -24.04
CA ARG A 528 22.57 -3.01 -22.78
C ARG A 528 21.98 -1.66 -22.44
N VAL A 529 21.30 -1.59 -21.30
CA VAL A 529 20.58 -0.38 -20.86
C VAL A 529 21.44 0.41 -19.88
N GLN A 530 21.72 1.66 -20.24
CA GLN A 530 22.49 2.59 -19.40
C GLN A 530 21.64 3.18 -18.28
N GLN A 531 22.30 3.74 -17.27
CA GLN A 531 21.59 4.42 -16.17
C GLN A 531 21.02 5.74 -16.68
N PRO A 532 19.71 5.99 -16.54
CA PRO A 532 19.15 7.28 -16.89
C PRO A 532 19.69 8.33 -15.93
N ILE A 533 19.94 9.53 -16.46
CA ILE A 533 20.18 10.73 -15.67
C ILE A 533 18.83 11.42 -15.52
N ARG A 534 18.42 11.72 -14.29
CA ARG A 534 17.10 12.27 -13.96
C ARG A 534 17.22 13.58 -13.18
N GLU A 535 16.38 14.56 -13.45
CA GLU A 535 16.37 15.86 -12.77
C GLU A 535 15.05 16.10 -12.02
N THR A 536 14.23 15.05 -11.88
CA THR A 536 12.90 15.05 -11.26
C THR A 536 12.92 15.54 -9.81
N LEU A 537 14.04 15.32 -9.12
CA LEU A 537 14.31 15.72 -7.75
C LEU A 537 15.40 16.81 -7.68
N ASP A 538 15.57 17.62 -8.74
CA ASP A 538 16.41 18.82 -8.67
C ASP A 538 15.92 19.75 -7.53
N GLN A 539 16.84 20.45 -6.86
CA GLN A 539 16.58 21.24 -5.67
C GLN A 539 15.57 22.32 -5.98
N ASP A 540 15.89 23.14 -6.99
CA ASP A 540 15.11 24.31 -7.34
C ASP A 540 13.71 23.84 -7.79
N ARG A 541 13.64 22.71 -8.50
CA ARG A 541 12.37 22.10 -8.91
C ARG A 541 11.53 21.62 -7.73
N VAL A 542 12.14 20.93 -6.77
CA VAL A 542 11.43 20.45 -5.57
C VAL A 542 10.99 21.64 -4.73
N GLU A 543 11.84 22.64 -4.54
CA GLU A 543 11.52 23.86 -3.80
C GLU A 543 10.44 24.71 -4.50
N ASP A 544 10.43 24.77 -5.83
CA ASP A 544 9.37 25.44 -6.60
C ASP A 544 8.03 24.71 -6.50
N ALA A 545 8.06 23.37 -6.59
CA ALA A 545 6.87 22.52 -6.50
C ALA A 545 6.28 22.45 -5.09
N VAL A 546 7.16 22.47 -4.09
CA VAL A 546 6.82 22.52 -2.68
C VAL A 546 6.71 23.99 -2.34
N HIS A 547 5.57 24.63 -2.67
CA HIS A 547 5.24 26.04 -2.41
C HIS A 547 5.26 26.40 -0.90
N SER A 548 6.39 26.20 -0.24
CA SER A 548 6.58 26.53 1.16
C SER A 548 6.79 28.04 1.22
N THR A 549 5.82 28.73 1.80
CA THR A 549 5.91 30.17 2.08
C THR A 549 6.87 30.48 3.22
N ARG A 550 7.70 29.50 3.64
CA ARG A 550 8.45 29.51 4.89
C ARG A 550 9.96 29.54 4.65
N GLU A 551 10.67 30.28 5.48
CA GLU A 551 12.13 30.42 5.43
C GLU A 551 12.89 29.14 5.83
N ASP A 552 12.26 28.22 6.56
CA ASP A 552 12.90 27.00 7.08
C ASP A 552 12.72 25.76 6.19
N GLY A 553 11.81 25.82 5.21
CA GLY A 553 11.60 24.79 4.19
C GLY A 553 11.18 23.40 4.71
N MET A 554 10.85 22.51 3.77
CA MET A 554 10.65 21.09 4.04
C MET A 554 11.93 20.48 4.64
N GLN A 555 11.80 19.61 5.64
CA GLN A 555 12.93 18.97 6.32
C GLN A 555 13.34 17.64 5.67
N SER A 556 12.41 17.03 4.93
CA SER A 556 12.58 15.75 4.27
C SER A 556 13.47 15.88 3.04
N GLN A 557 14.36 14.91 2.84
CA GLN A 557 15.19 14.80 1.64
C GLN A 557 14.65 13.70 0.74
N TYR A 558 14.23 14.05 -0.46
CA TYR A 558 13.78 13.06 -1.44
C TYR A 558 14.96 12.32 -2.08
N LYS A 559 14.85 10.99 -2.15
CA LYS A 559 15.87 10.08 -2.69
C LYS A 559 15.45 9.44 -4.01
N PHE A 560 14.15 9.30 -4.24
CA PHE A 560 13.60 8.65 -5.43
C PHE A 560 12.19 9.16 -5.71
N SER A 561 11.87 9.47 -6.97
CA SER A 561 10.51 9.79 -7.40
C SER A 561 9.89 8.62 -8.16
N SER A 562 8.57 8.44 -8.09
CA SER A 562 7.87 7.53 -9.00
C SER A 562 8.07 7.88 -10.49
N GLN A 563 8.46 9.12 -10.81
CA GLN A 563 8.89 9.53 -12.16
C GLN A 563 10.26 8.98 -12.57
N ASP A 564 11.01 8.39 -11.65
CA ASP A 564 12.33 7.78 -11.89
C ASP A 564 12.26 6.26 -12.06
N GLY A 565 11.05 5.71 -12.15
CA GLY A 565 10.80 4.29 -12.36
C GLY A 565 10.52 3.53 -11.06
N CYS A 566 11.23 2.41 -10.85
CA CYS A 566 11.00 1.52 -9.71
C CYS A 566 12.24 1.42 -8.80
N PRO A 567 12.17 1.82 -7.52
CA PRO A 567 13.31 1.77 -6.61
C PRO A 567 13.71 0.33 -6.26
N LEU A 568 12.79 -0.62 -6.37
CA LEU A 568 13.05 -2.04 -6.08
C LEU A 568 14.00 -2.69 -7.09
N GLN A 569 14.20 -2.10 -8.27
CA GLN A 569 15.17 -2.55 -9.27
C GLN A 569 16.59 -2.69 -8.68
N TYR A 570 16.87 -1.90 -7.64
CA TYR A 570 18.19 -1.81 -7.01
C TYR A 570 18.27 -2.56 -5.67
N THR A 571 17.18 -3.24 -5.28
CA THR A 571 17.12 -4.03 -4.06
C THR A 571 17.58 -5.45 -4.35
N THR A 572 18.57 -5.95 -3.59
CA THR A 572 19.00 -7.35 -3.65
C THR A 572 18.93 -8.00 -2.26
N PRO A 573 18.71 -9.32 -2.14
CA PRO A 573 18.55 -10.00 -0.84
C PRO A 573 19.71 -9.81 0.15
N ASN A 574 20.95 -9.66 -0.35
CA ASN A 574 22.17 -9.64 0.49
C ASN A 574 22.90 -8.28 0.48
N LEU A 575 22.42 -7.34 -0.33
CA LEU A 575 22.84 -5.94 -0.37
C LEU A 575 21.55 -5.12 -0.60
N PRO A 576 20.70 -4.99 0.43
CA PRO A 576 19.63 -4.01 0.40
C PRO A 576 20.35 -2.65 0.37
N GLY A 577 20.40 -2.07 -0.82
CA GLY A 577 21.06 -0.80 -1.07
C GLY A 577 19.99 0.25 -1.29
N SER A 578 20.22 1.46 -0.80
CA SER A 578 19.45 2.62 -1.23
C SER A 578 19.43 2.68 -2.77
N PRO A 579 18.30 3.06 -3.38
CA PRO A 579 18.25 3.36 -4.81
C PRO A 579 19.46 4.24 -5.20
N PRO A 580 20.05 4.02 -6.38
CA PRO A 580 21.14 4.84 -6.85
C PRO A 580 20.68 6.29 -6.92
N ARG A 581 21.63 7.20 -6.69
CA ARG A 581 21.39 8.61 -6.96
C ARG A 581 21.28 8.77 -8.48
N LEU A 582 20.05 8.91 -8.97
CA LEU A 582 19.73 9.11 -10.39
C LEU A 582 19.87 10.58 -10.80
N ALA A 583 19.87 11.49 -9.82
CA ALA A 583 20.01 12.92 -10.04
C ALA A 583 21.45 13.43 -10.07
N THR A 584 21.66 14.44 -10.92
CA THR A 584 22.85 15.31 -11.01
C THR A 584 22.83 16.45 -9.98
N ASN A 585 21.82 16.50 -9.12
CA ASN A 585 21.43 17.67 -8.34
C ASN A 585 22.50 18.18 -7.31
N PRO A 586 22.73 19.51 -7.24
CA PRO A 586 23.57 20.22 -6.26
C PRO A 586 23.25 20.09 -4.74
N HIS A 587 22.07 19.61 -4.31
CA HIS A 587 21.79 19.35 -2.87
C HIS A 587 22.72 18.29 -2.25
N TYR A 588 23.42 17.53 -3.09
CA TYR A 588 24.56 16.71 -2.73
C TYR A 588 25.88 17.35 -3.17
N LYS A 589 26.23 18.56 -2.70
CA LYS A 589 27.57 19.11 -2.92
C LYS A 589 28.63 18.04 -2.57
N GLY A 590 29.39 17.60 -3.58
CA GLY A 590 30.52 16.69 -3.44
C GLY A 590 30.24 15.18 -3.54
N HIS A 591 29.05 14.72 -3.93
CA HIS A 591 28.79 13.28 -4.10
C HIS A 591 28.36 12.93 -5.54
N PRO A 592 29.19 12.22 -6.32
CA PRO A 592 28.85 11.83 -7.69
C PRO A 592 27.67 10.84 -7.73
N PRO A 593 26.98 10.71 -8.88
CA PRO A 593 26.00 9.65 -9.11
C PRO A 593 26.57 8.30 -8.69
N ARG A 594 25.79 7.50 -7.97
CA ARG A 594 26.21 6.14 -7.61
C ARG A 594 25.91 5.25 -8.82
N PRO A 595 26.91 4.55 -9.40
CA PRO A 595 26.66 3.64 -10.50
C PRO A 595 25.69 2.54 -10.08
N ALA A 596 24.62 2.39 -10.85
CA ALA A 596 23.71 1.24 -10.75
C ALA A 596 24.33 0.03 -11.46
N PRO A 597 23.98 -1.20 -11.05
CA PRO A 597 24.32 -2.40 -11.81
C PRO A 597 23.93 -2.27 -13.29
N GLN A 598 24.74 -2.86 -14.16
CA GLN A 598 24.42 -2.96 -15.57
C GLN A 598 23.11 -3.74 -15.74
N CYS A 599 22.25 -3.24 -16.62
CA CYS A 599 20.97 -3.83 -16.95
C CYS A 599 21.01 -4.26 -18.42
N GLU A 600 20.50 -5.44 -18.70
CA GLU A 600 20.54 -6.07 -20.03
C GLU A 600 19.17 -6.67 -20.33
N ILE A 601 18.68 -6.41 -21.54
CA ILE A 601 17.44 -6.97 -22.07
C ILE A 601 17.85 -7.99 -23.14
N GLU A 602 17.51 -9.25 -22.93
CA GLU A 602 17.72 -10.31 -23.90
C GLU A 602 16.38 -10.66 -24.56
N TRP A 603 16.33 -10.66 -25.89
CA TRP A 603 15.11 -10.90 -26.65
C TRP A 603 14.45 -12.23 -26.27
N ALA A 604 15.21 -13.32 -26.27
CA ALA A 604 14.72 -14.66 -25.95
C ALA A 604 14.25 -14.80 -24.48
N GLU A 605 14.68 -13.93 -23.57
CA GLU A 605 14.19 -13.92 -22.18
C GLU A 605 12.99 -13.01 -21.99
N CYS A 606 12.94 -11.86 -22.67
CA CYS A 606 11.99 -10.79 -22.38
C CYS A 606 10.83 -10.70 -23.37
N PHE A 607 10.98 -11.23 -24.58
CA PHE A 607 10.01 -11.15 -25.69
C PHE A 607 9.56 -12.54 -26.18
N GLU A 608 10.00 -13.61 -25.53
CA GLU A 608 9.61 -14.99 -25.81
C GLU A 608 9.33 -15.74 -24.50
N LYS A 609 8.45 -16.74 -24.56
CA LYS A 609 8.17 -17.66 -23.46
C LYS A 609 8.44 -19.08 -23.92
N GLU A 610 9.38 -19.74 -23.26
CA GLU A 610 9.79 -21.11 -23.61
C GLU A 610 10.25 -21.28 -25.08
N GLY A 611 10.81 -20.20 -25.65
CA GLY A 611 11.26 -20.15 -27.06
C GLY A 611 10.14 -19.95 -28.08
N MET A 612 8.92 -19.65 -27.63
CA MET A 612 7.80 -19.27 -28.47
C MET A 612 7.54 -17.77 -28.35
N PRO A 613 7.24 -17.07 -29.45
CA PRO A 613 6.85 -15.67 -29.37
C PRO A 613 5.47 -15.53 -28.73
N PHE A 614 5.18 -14.34 -28.19
CA PHE A 614 3.83 -13.99 -27.75
C PHE A 614 2.91 -13.70 -28.94
N GLU A 615 1.63 -13.97 -28.77
CA GLU A 615 0.58 -13.65 -29.76
C GLU A 615 -0.49 -12.69 -29.19
N SER A 616 -0.44 -12.42 -27.88
CA SER A 616 -1.32 -11.46 -27.18
C SER A 616 -0.56 -10.39 -26.41
N THR A 617 -1.13 -9.19 -26.30
CA THR A 617 -0.58 -8.08 -25.52
C THR A 617 -0.67 -8.37 -24.03
N ASN A 618 -1.75 -9.03 -23.60
CA ASN A 618 -1.95 -9.49 -22.24
C ASN A 618 -0.83 -10.43 -21.77
N ASP A 619 -0.49 -11.46 -22.56
CA ASP A 619 0.56 -12.42 -22.18
C ASP A 619 1.95 -11.75 -22.17
N MET A 620 2.24 -10.91 -23.16
CA MET A 620 3.48 -10.13 -23.20
C MET A 620 3.61 -9.20 -21.98
N PHE A 621 2.52 -8.52 -21.60
CA PHE A 621 2.49 -7.66 -20.42
C PHE A 621 2.68 -8.47 -19.14
N ILE A 622 1.92 -9.55 -18.93
CA ILE A 622 2.07 -10.44 -17.76
C ILE A 622 3.50 -10.92 -17.62
N HIS A 623 4.12 -11.29 -18.75
CA HIS A 623 5.48 -11.78 -18.77
C HIS A 623 6.48 -10.76 -18.22
N ILE A 624 6.52 -9.53 -18.75
CA ILE A 624 7.50 -8.54 -18.31
C ILE A 624 7.12 -7.85 -16.98
N ALA A 625 5.83 -7.79 -16.66
CA ALA A 625 5.33 -7.16 -15.46
C ALA A 625 5.52 -8.07 -14.24
N PHE A 626 5.23 -9.37 -14.34
CA PHE A 626 5.11 -10.23 -13.16
C PHE A 626 5.99 -11.49 -13.21
N GLU A 627 6.19 -12.11 -14.37
CA GLU A 627 6.96 -13.36 -14.47
C GLU A 627 8.48 -13.09 -14.54
N LYS A 628 8.88 -12.13 -15.37
CA LYS A 628 10.25 -11.69 -15.62
C LYS A 628 10.42 -10.24 -15.19
N VAL A 629 10.24 -10.00 -13.89
CA VAL A 629 10.29 -8.66 -13.28
C VAL A 629 11.55 -7.86 -13.70
N ARG A 630 12.69 -8.53 -13.86
CA ARG A 630 13.94 -7.90 -14.32
C ARG A 630 13.86 -7.33 -15.73
N CYS A 631 13.17 -8.00 -16.65
CA CYS A 631 12.90 -7.48 -17.99
C CYS A 631 12.13 -6.17 -17.91
N GLY A 632 11.01 -6.15 -17.17
CA GLY A 632 10.22 -4.92 -16.99
C GLY A 632 10.99 -3.79 -16.30
N ASP A 633 11.81 -4.10 -15.28
CA ASP A 633 12.66 -3.09 -14.61
C ASP A 633 13.68 -2.50 -15.61
N CYS A 634 14.23 -3.32 -16.49
CA CYS A 634 15.19 -2.90 -17.51
C CYS A 634 14.54 -2.10 -18.65
N ILE A 635 13.33 -2.49 -19.06
CA ILE A 635 12.49 -1.78 -20.02
C ILE A 635 12.16 -0.37 -19.51
N ILE A 636 11.70 -0.25 -18.26
CA ILE A 636 11.43 1.05 -17.63
C ILE A 636 12.67 1.95 -17.70
N ARG A 637 13.85 1.39 -17.39
CA ARG A 637 15.11 2.15 -17.42
C ARG A 637 15.47 2.65 -18.84
N ALA A 638 15.23 1.85 -19.87
CA ALA A 638 15.45 2.24 -21.25
C ALA A 638 14.50 3.37 -21.68
N LEU A 639 13.20 3.23 -21.39
CA LEU A 639 12.18 4.22 -21.72
C LEU A 639 12.35 5.54 -20.94
N LEU A 640 12.80 5.48 -19.69
CA LEU A 640 13.17 6.68 -18.93
C LEU A 640 14.36 7.41 -19.56
N SER A 641 15.33 6.67 -20.10
CA SER A 641 16.47 7.27 -20.81
C SER A 641 16.02 7.96 -22.10
N ALA A 642 15.05 7.38 -22.80
CA ALA A 642 14.45 7.97 -24.00
C ALA A 642 13.52 9.17 -23.70
N SER A 643 12.86 9.18 -22.53
CA SER A 643 11.96 10.26 -22.10
C SER A 643 12.67 11.54 -21.62
N GLY A 644 14.00 11.57 -21.61
CA GLY A 644 14.80 12.70 -21.14
C GLY A 644 14.94 12.77 -19.62
N PRO A 645 15.40 13.90 -19.05
CA PRO A 645 15.72 14.00 -17.62
C PRO A 645 14.50 14.20 -16.70
N LEU A 646 13.38 14.71 -17.22
CA LEU A 646 12.23 15.13 -16.41
C LEU A 646 10.93 14.39 -16.75
N GLY A 647 10.74 13.96 -17.98
CA GLY A 647 9.48 13.36 -18.45
C GLY A 647 9.46 11.83 -18.35
N ILE A 648 8.30 11.26 -18.64
CA ILE A 648 8.06 9.84 -18.88
C ILE A 648 7.21 9.64 -20.16
N SER A 649 7.44 10.48 -21.16
CA SER A 649 6.66 10.56 -22.40
C SER A 649 6.65 9.26 -23.21
N GLU A 650 7.73 8.48 -23.16
CA GLU A 650 7.86 7.26 -23.97
C GLU A 650 7.02 6.11 -23.45
N PHE A 651 6.48 6.22 -22.24
CA PHE A 651 5.48 5.25 -21.77
C PHE A 651 4.10 5.52 -22.35
N LEU A 652 3.80 6.78 -22.69
CA LEU A 652 2.43 7.21 -22.96
C LEU A 652 1.97 6.83 -24.38
N PRO A 653 0.70 6.42 -24.55
CA PRO A 653 0.07 6.28 -25.87
C PRO A 653 0.17 7.55 -26.72
N PRO A 654 0.20 7.45 -28.05
CA PRO A 654 0.22 8.64 -28.90
C PRO A 654 -1.11 9.42 -28.78
N PRO A 655 -1.13 10.76 -28.95
CA PRO A 655 -2.30 11.61 -28.67
C PRO A 655 -3.54 11.29 -29.52
N ASP A 656 -3.35 10.68 -30.68
CA ASP A 656 -4.38 10.26 -31.63
C ASP A 656 -4.97 8.87 -31.33
N ARG A 657 -4.36 8.06 -30.44
CA ARG A 657 -4.93 6.75 -30.05
C ARG A 657 -6.21 6.95 -29.24
N LYS A 658 -7.32 6.58 -29.88
CA LYS A 658 -8.68 6.80 -29.40
C LYS A 658 -9.48 5.52 -29.51
N LEU A 659 -10.32 5.28 -28.52
CA LEU A 659 -11.30 4.20 -28.55
C LEU A 659 -12.69 4.79 -28.78
N PHE A 660 -13.45 4.12 -29.65
CA PHE A 660 -14.83 4.45 -29.94
C PHE A 660 -15.76 3.58 -29.11
N VAL A 661 -16.82 4.18 -28.58
CA VAL A 661 -17.87 3.42 -27.93
C VAL A 661 -18.71 2.69 -29.00
N SER A 662 -18.46 1.42 -29.24
CA SER A 662 -19.26 0.56 -30.11
C SER A 662 -20.37 -0.18 -29.35
N ASP A 663 -21.34 -0.76 -30.06
CA ASP A 663 -22.43 -1.56 -29.48
C ASP A 663 -21.94 -2.83 -28.76
N SER A 664 -20.73 -3.35 -29.09
CA SER A 664 -20.15 -4.52 -28.39
C SER A 664 -19.78 -4.20 -26.93
N LEU A 665 -19.54 -2.92 -26.61
CA LEU A 665 -19.23 -2.44 -25.27
C LEU A 665 -20.46 -2.35 -24.36
N ALA A 666 -21.68 -2.55 -24.88
CA ALA A 666 -22.90 -2.68 -24.09
C ALA A 666 -22.87 -3.88 -23.11
N ASN A 667 -21.92 -4.80 -23.28
CA ASN A 667 -21.72 -5.97 -22.42
C ASN A 667 -20.92 -5.65 -21.14
N TYR A 668 -20.20 -4.52 -21.08
CA TYR A 668 -19.44 -4.15 -19.90
C TYR A 668 -20.34 -3.49 -18.86
N VAL A 669 -20.07 -3.81 -17.59
CA VAL A 669 -20.72 -3.13 -16.47
C VAL A 669 -20.03 -1.77 -16.27
N PRO A 670 -20.77 -0.64 -16.30
CA PRO A 670 -20.21 0.68 -16.07
C PRO A 670 -19.45 0.76 -14.75
N THR A 671 -18.30 1.41 -14.76
CA THR A 671 -17.51 1.58 -13.54
C THR A 671 -18.10 2.64 -12.62
N ALA A 672 -18.21 2.31 -11.34
CA ALA A 672 -18.46 3.26 -10.26
C ALA A 672 -17.16 3.77 -9.63
N ALA A 673 -16.03 3.67 -10.34
CA ALA A 673 -14.70 4.03 -9.88
C ALA A 673 -13.94 4.96 -10.87
N PRO A 674 -13.04 5.85 -10.39
CA PRO A 674 -12.10 6.59 -11.24
C PRO A 674 -11.15 5.65 -12.00
N PRO A 675 -10.45 6.10 -13.06
CA PRO A 675 -9.51 5.27 -13.83
C PRO A 675 -8.49 4.52 -12.95
N HIS A 676 -8.40 3.20 -13.16
CA HIS A 676 -7.47 2.31 -12.44
C HIS A 676 -7.20 1.04 -13.25
N LEU A 677 -6.06 0.38 -12.98
CA LEU A 677 -5.83 -0.99 -13.45
C LEU A 677 -6.60 -2.01 -12.60
N PRO A 678 -6.91 -3.22 -13.12
CA PRO A 678 -7.69 -4.22 -12.40
C PRO A 678 -7.18 -4.52 -10.99
N LEU A 679 -8.14 -4.73 -10.09
CA LEU A 679 -7.89 -5.13 -8.70
C LEU A 679 -8.12 -6.63 -8.60
N GLY A 680 -7.09 -7.35 -8.16
CA GLY A 680 -7.12 -8.78 -7.90
C GLY A 680 -5.90 -9.15 -7.07
N SER A 681 -5.95 -10.24 -6.31
CA SER A 681 -4.86 -10.64 -5.40
C SER A 681 -3.80 -11.54 -6.05
N ASP A 682 -4.05 -12.01 -7.27
CA ASP A 682 -3.16 -12.83 -8.08
C ASP A 682 -3.17 -12.29 -9.51
N TYR A 683 -2.02 -12.03 -10.12
CA TYR A 683 -1.99 -11.51 -11.49
C TYR A 683 -2.45 -12.54 -12.52
N ARG A 684 -2.39 -13.84 -12.19
CA ARG A 684 -2.73 -14.93 -13.12
C ARG A 684 -4.23 -15.05 -13.37
N ASP A 685 -5.04 -14.45 -12.51
CA ASP A 685 -6.51 -14.45 -12.59
C ASP A 685 -7.06 -13.16 -13.22
N ILE A 686 -6.17 -12.32 -13.77
CA ILE A 686 -6.51 -10.99 -14.30
C ILE A 686 -6.24 -10.95 -15.79
N ASP A 687 -7.20 -10.39 -16.53
CA ASP A 687 -7.07 -10.02 -17.93
C ASP A 687 -6.68 -8.53 -18.02
N PHE A 688 -5.52 -8.27 -18.63
CA PHE A 688 -4.93 -6.96 -18.80
C PHE A 688 -5.03 -6.43 -20.24
N SER A 689 -5.78 -7.10 -21.12
CA SER A 689 -6.07 -6.59 -22.46
C SER A 689 -6.73 -5.21 -22.39
N LEU A 690 -6.54 -4.41 -23.45
CA LEU A 690 -7.04 -3.03 -23.50
C LEU A 690 -8.56 -2.96 -23.25
N ASP A 691 -9.32 -3.84 -23.91
CA ASP A 691 -10.78 -3.90 -23.80
C ASP A 691 -11.25 -4.31 -22.40
N SER A 692 -10.56 -5.24 -21.76
CA SER A 692 -10.91 -5.67 -20.40
C SER A 692 -10.66 -4.56 -19.38
N VAL A 693 -9.54 -3.85 -19.52
CA VAL A 693 -9.14 -2.77 -18.61
C VAL A 693 -9.95 -1.49 -18.83
N MET A 694 -10.19 -1.10 -20.08
CA MET A 694 -10.87 0.15 -20.43
C MET A 694 -12.37 -0.03 -20.66
N GLY A 695 -12.86 -1.23 -20.95
CA GLY A 695 -14.28 -1.53 -21.22
C GLY A 695 -15.25 -0.99 -20.17
N PRO A 696 -15.04 -1.22 -18.85
CA PRO A 696 -15.88 -0.64 -17.81
C PRO A 696 -15.90 0.90 -17.82
N TRP A 697 -14.78 1.53 -18.21
CA TRP A 697 -14.69 2.98 -18.33
C TRP A 697 -15.41 3.48 -19.59
N LEU A 698 -15.27 2.80 -20.72
CA LEU A 698 -15.99 3.10 -21.96
C LEU A 698 -17.51 3.01 -21.76
N ALA A 699 -17.99 1.98 -21.03
CA ALA A 699 -19.39 1.83 -20.67
C ALA A 699 -19.91 2.96 -19.75
N GLU A 700 -19.08 3.47 -18.85
CA GLU A 700 -19.46 4.63 -18.02
C GLU A 700 -19.49 5.93 -18.83
N VAL A 701 -18.53 6.13 -19.73
CA VAL A 701 -18.50 7.30 -20.61
C VAL A 701 -19.68 7.30 -21.58
N SER A 702 -20.06 6.14 -22.11
CA SER A 702 -21.22 6.00 -23.01
C SER A 702 -22.53 6.43 -22.36
N ILE A 703 -22.72 6.09 -21.08
CA ILE A 703 -23.90 6.51 -20.30
C ILE A 703 -23.93 8.03 -20.10
N ARG A 704 -22.77 8.67 -19.91
CA ARG A 704 -22.68 10.11 -19.61
C ARG A 704 -22.72 10.98 -20.86
N ARG A 705 -22.06 10.55 -21.93
CA ARG A 705 -21.79 11.36 -23.12
C ARG A 705 -22.49 10.87 -24.38
N GLY A 706 -23.07 9.67 -24.37
CA GLY A 706 -23.72 9.03 -25.51
C GLY A 706 -22.81 8.03 -26.25
N LEU A 707 -23.40 7.28 -27.19
CA LEU A 707 -22.72 6.20 -27.94
C LEU A 707 -21.65 6.71 -28.93
N GLU A 708 -21.65 8.00 -29.29
CA GLU A 708 -20.62 8.59 -30.17
C GLU A 708 -19.42 9.15 -29.37
N ALA A 709 -19.34 8.87 -28.07
CA ALA A 709 -18.26 9.36 -27.24
C ALA A 709 -16.93 8.71 -27.62
N VAL A 710 -15.87 9.52 -27.59
CA VAL A 710 -14.50 9.10 -27.87
C VAL A 710 -13.69 9.20 -26.58
N VAL A 711 -12.89 8.18 -26.30
CA VAL A 711 -12.00 8.15 -25.14
C VAL A 711 -10.55 8.11 -25.60
N SER A 712 -9.74 9.06 -25.13
CA SER A 712 -8.30 9.05 -25.35
C SER A 712 -7.64 8.02 -24.43
N VAL A 713 -6.92 7.06 -25.02
CA VAL A 713 -6.11 6.10 -24.25
C VAL A 713 -5.02 6.85 -23.48
N ARG A 714 -4.40 7.86 -24.11
CA ARG A 714 -3.37 8.70 -23.48
C ARG A 714 -3.87 9.40 -22.22
N GLU A 715 -5.01 10.09 -22.30
CA GLU A 715 -5.58 10.78 -21.13
C GLU A 715 -5.89 9.79 -20.00
N TRP A 716 -6.49 8.66 -20.32
CA TRP A 716 -6.80 7.62 -19.34
C TRP A 716 -5.55 7.07 -18.67
N THR A 717 -4.51 6.79 -19.44
CA THR A 717 -3.25 6.29 -18.91
C THR A 717 -2.54 7.29 -18.02
N MET A 718 -2.55 8.58 -18.38
CA MET A 718 -2.04 9.65 -17.50
C MET A 718 -2.79 9.68 -16.16
N MET A 719 -4.12 9.48 -16.17
CA MET A 719 -4.94 9.38 -14.95
C MET A 719 -4.54 8.20 -14.05
N VAL A 720 -4.24 7.05 -14.65
CA VAL A 720 -3.80 5.87 -13.92
C VAL A 720 -2.38 6.03 -13.37
N ILE A 721 -1.43 6.53 -14.16
CA ILE A 721 -0.05 6.71 -13.68
C ILE A 721 0.00 7.73 -12.55
N GLN A 722 -0.75 8.84 -12.67
CA GLN A 722 -0.74 9.87 -11.62
C GLN A 722 -1.36 9.41 -10.31
N ARG A 723 -2.25 8.39 -10.34
CA ARG A 723 -2.93 7.86 -9.16
C ARG A 723 -1.96 7.25 -8.15
N TYR A 724 -0.88 6.64 -8.66
CA TYR A 724 0.11 5.91 -7.86
C TYR A 724 1.44 6.69 -7.72
N ARG A 725 1.39 8.02 -7.77
CA ARG A 725 2.57 8.87 -7.52
C ARG A 725 3.03 8.76 -6.09
N TYR A 726 4.35 8.75 -5.91
CA TYR A 726 4.99 8.80 -4.60
C TYR A 726 6.42 9.36 -4.73
N VAL A 727 7.01 9.71 -3.60
CA VAL A 727 8.46 9.89 -3.43
C VAL A 727 8.95 9.05 -2.28
N ALA A 728 10.16 8.50 -2.40
CA ALA A 728 10.88 7.95 -1.26
C ALA A 728 11.71 9.07 -0.63
N GLY A 729 11.47 9.35 0.63
CA GLY A 729 12.14 10.42 1.37
C GLY A 729 12.86 9.90 2.62
N GLU A 730 13.80 10.70 3.09
CA GLU A 730 14.49 10.53 4.36
C GLU A 730 14.23 11.73 5.27
N LEU A 731 14.04 11.44 6.55
CA LEU A 731 13.91 12.43 7.60
C LEU A 731 14.60 11.87 8.84
N GLY A 732 15.24 12.72 9.66
CA GLY A 732 15.96 12.28 10.86
C GLY A 732 15.05 11.42 11.75
N THR A 733 15.30 10.11 11.76
CA THR A 733 14.42 9.12 12.42
C THR A 733 15.21 8.21 13.34
N ARG A 734 14.63 7.84 14.49
CA ARG A 734 15.23 6.91 15.43
C ARG A 734 14.22 5.94 16.03
N PHE A 735 14.50 4.64 15.92
CA PHE A 735 13.86 3.61 16.71
C PHE A 735 14.68 3.33 17.97
N ALA A 736 14.04 3.45 19.14
CA ALA A 736 14.63 3.24 20.46
C ALA A 736 13.90 2.10 21.18
N SER A 737 14.54 0.94 21.25
CA SER A 737 14.01 -0.20 22.01
C SER A 737 14.42 -0.14 23.48
N ILE A 738 13.44 -0.21 24.37
CA ILE A 738 13.59 -0.17 25.82
C ILE A 738 13.15 -1.50 26.42
N THR A 739 14.09 -2.44 26.53
CA THR A 739 13.84 -3.75 27.14
C THR A 739 14.30 -3.84 28.59
N THR A 740 15.18 -2.93 29.03
CA THR A 740 15.77 -2.90 30.38
C THR A 740 15.97 -1.47 30.87
N VAL A 741 16.19 -1.29 32.18
CA VAL A 741 16.55 0.01 32.77
C VAL A 741 17.81 0.60 32.14
N GLY A 742 18.83 -0.24 31.86
CA GLY A 742 20.06 0.20 31.20
C GLY A 742 19.81 0.69 29.77
N ALA A 743 18.97 -0.04 29.01
CA ALA A 743 18.53 0.37 27.69
C ALA A 743 17.76 1.70 27.73
N ALA A 744 16.83 1.86 28.69
CA ALA A 744 16.10 3.12 28.89
C ALA A 744 17.08 4.31 29.05
N ARG A 745 18.04 4.22 29.97
CA ARG A 745 19.03 5.29 30.18
C ARG A 745 19.85 5.58 28.93
N SER A 746 20.35 4.55 28.27
CA SER A 746 21.21 4.68 27.08
C SER A 746 20.45 5.30 25.90
N GLN A 747 19.28 4.77 25.57
CA GLN A 747 18.49 5.24 24.42
C GLN A 747 17.96 6.67 24.65
N LEU A 748 17.43 6.98 25.84
CA LEU A 748 16.91 8.32 26.14
C LEU A 748 18.01 9.39 26.16
N ASN A 749 19.24 9.05 26.56
CA ASN A 749 20.39 9.94 26.41
C ASN A 749 20.73 10.15 24.92
N GLY A 750 20.78 9.07 24.12
CA GLY A 750 21.03 9.18 22.68
C GLY A 750 19.99 10.02 21.94
N LEU A 751 18.72 9.97 22.35
CA LEU A 751 17.65 10.83 21.82
C LEU A 751 17.83 12.31 22.22
N ARG A 752 18.37 12.57 23.41
CA ARG A 752 18.63 13.93 23.90
C ARG A 752 19.80 14.59 23.19
N ASP A 753 20.84 13.81 22.91
CA ASP A 753 22.09 14.30 22.34
C ASP A 753 22.00 14.58 20.83
N ASN A 754 20.87 14.24 20.19
CA ASN A 754 20.66 14.43 18.76
C ASN A 754 19.43 15.34 18.46
N PRO A 755 19.65 16.65 18.23
CA PRO A 755 18.58 17.59 17.95
C PRO A 755 17.99 17.47 16.52
N ASP A 756 18.64 16.73 15.63
CA ASP A 756 18.23 16.59 14.23
C ASP A 756 17.14 15.50 14.05
N LEU A 757 16.85 14.72 15.09
CA LEU A 757 15.78 13.73 15.07
C LEU A 757 14.40 14.40 15.06
N LYS A 758 13.64 14.15 13.99
CA LYS A 758 12.27 14.65 13.81
C LYS A 758 11.24 13.57 14.10
N LEU A 759 11.51 12.32 13.72
CA LEU A 759 10.62 11.19 13.98
C LEU A 759 11.27 10.25 15.01
N VAL A 760 10.61 10.02 16.12
CA VAL A 760 11.13 9.17 17.20
C VAL A 760 10.13 8.05 17.46
N CYS A 761 10.62 6.82 17.54
CA CYS A 761 9.85 5.69 18.04
C CYS A 761 10.51 5.19 19.33
N ILE A 762 9.74 5.06 20.41
CA ILE A 762 10.19 4.51 21.70
C ILE A 762 9.34 3.28 21.99
N ASN A 763 9.90 2.09 21.74
CA ASN A 763 9.21 0.82 21.95
C ASN A 763 9.61 0.20 23.30
N ASP A 764 8.66 0.04 24.22
CA ASP A 764 8.88 -0.30 25.64
C ASP A 764 8.56 -1.76 26.01
N ASP A 765 9.22 -2.71 25.35
CA ASP A 765 9.11 -4.15 25.66
C ASP A 765 9.92 -4.55 26.91
N VAL A 766 9.60 -3.98 28.08
CA VAL A 766 10.36 -4.19 29.32
C VAL A 766 10.31 -5.66 29.77
N GLU A 767 11.46 -6.34 29.71
CA GLU A 767 11.56 -7.80 29.92
C GLU A 767 11.20 -8.25 31.34
N LYS A 768 11.38 -7.37 32.34
CA LYS A 768 11.21 -7.70 33.76
C LYS A 768 10.13 -6.81 34.38
N PRO A 769 9.04 -7.38 34.93
CA PRO A 769 8.02 -6.61 35.62
C PRO A 769 8.56 -5.72 36.76
N SER A 770 9.61 -6.17 37.46
CA SER A 770 10.26 -5.39 38.53
C SER A 770 10.96 -4.12 38.05
N SER A 771 11.27 -4.01 36.75
CA SER A 771 11.97 -2.87 36.16
C SER A 771 11.03 -1.78 35.68
N VAL A 772 9.73 -2.09 35.51
CA VAL A 772 8.72 -1.21 34.90
C VAL A 772 8.66 0.14 35.62
N ASP A 773 8.55 0.15 36.95
CA ASP A 773 8.43 1.40 37.71
C ASP A 773 9.64 2.33 37.54
N GLU A 774 10.85 1.76 37.40
CA GLU A 774 12.06 2.56 37.18
C GLU A 774 12.13 3.07 35.74
N VAL A 775 11.79 2.23 34.75
CA VAL A 775 11.70 2.64 33.34
C VAL A 775 10.67 3.76 33.17
N ASN A 776 9.51 3.64 33.79
CA ASN A 776 8.45 4.66 33.77
C ASN A 776 8.96 5.99 34.32
N LYS A 777 9.68 5.98 35.45
CA LYS A 777 10.26 7.21 36.02
C LYS A 777 11.26 7.88 35.06
N LEU A 778 12.07 7.08 34.36
CA LEU A 778 13.03 7.59 33.38
C LEU A 778 12.33 8.21 32.17
N LEU A 779 11.28 7.55 31.67
CA LEU A 779 10.50 8.02 30.53
C LEU A 779 9.70 9.28 30.86
N HIS A 780 8.98 9.32 31.98
CA HIS A 780 8.30 10.54 32.43
C HIS A 780 9.26 11.72 32.56
N LYS A 781 10.41 11.50 33.20
CA LYS A 781 11.43 12.55 33.29
C LYS A 781 11.88 13.04 31.91
N TRP A 782 12.08 12.12 30.95
CA TRP A 782 12.46 12.50 29.60
C TRP A 782 11.35 13.26 28.87
N PHE A 783 10.08 12.84 29.02
CA PHE A 783 8.93 13.52 28.46
C PHE A 783 8.79 14.94 29.01
N ASP A 784 8.85 15.12 30.34
CA ASP A 784 8.79 16.42 31.00
C ASP A 784 9.92 17.37 30.55
N GLU A 785 11.11 16.81 30.29
CA GLU A 785 12.26 17.57 29.81
C GLU A 785 12.16 17.93 28.32
N LYS A 786 11.69 17.00 27.48
CA LYS A 786 11.57 17.19 26.02
C LYS A 786 10.41 18.10 25.65
N TRP A 787 9.32 18.01 26.40
CA TRP A 787 8.05 18.65 26.14
C TRP A 787 7.44 19.21 27.44
N PRO A 788 7.98 20.33 27.93
CA PRO A 788 7.62 20.88 29.24
C PRO A 788 6.24 21.54 29.27
N LEU A 789 5.60 21.75 28.11
CA LEU A 789 4.30 22.39 27.99
C LEU A 789 3.28 21.34 27.53
N PRO A 790 2.28 20.99 28.35
CA PRO A 790 1.21 20.12 27.92
C PRO A 790 0.35 20.78 26.83
N ALA A 791 -0.22 19.96 25.95
CA ALA A 791 -1.21 20.46 24.97
C ALA A 791 -2.50 20.90 25.68
N GLY A 792 -3.28 21.79 25.04
CA GLY A 792 -4.49 22.37 25.64
C GLY A 792 -5.57 21.37 26.10
N TRP A 793 -5.55 20.15 25.55
CA TRP A 793 -6.45 19.04 25.91
C TRP A 793 -5.86 18.05 26.92
N GLU A 794 -4.64 18.27 27.42
CA GLU A 794 -4.04 17.43 28.46
C GLU A 794 -4.43 17.94 29.87
N ALA A 795 -4.49 17.01 30.84
CA ALA A 795 -5.00 17.23 32.20
C ALA A 795 -3.94 17.53 33.25
#